data_AF-A0A117S9K6-F1
#
_entry.id   AF-A0A117S9K6-F1
#
_cell.length_a   1.000
_cell.length_b   1.000
_cell.length_c   1.000
_cell.angle_alpha   90.00
_cell.angle_beta   90.00
_cell.angle_gamma   90.00
#
_symmetry.space_group_name_H-M   'P 1'
#
loop_
_entity.id
_entity.type
_entity.pdbx_description
1 polymer ?
#
loop_
_entity_poly.entity_id
_entity_poly.type
_entity_poly.pdbx_seq_one_letter_code
_entity_poly.pdbx_strand_id
1 'polypeptide(L)'
;MKNKILILLVLFAFVSMNYGQLDRSKRPQPGPAPVINLGNYDSFTLANGLKVFVVENHKLPKVSFNLIVDRDPVNEKDKAGYIDMAGQLLRTGTKTRTKDKIDQEVDFIGASLSTSSTGVFGSSLKKHVTKLLDIMSDVVLNPQFKQEELDKIKKQTLSGLASQKDDPNSIASNVATVLTYGKDHPYGELTTEATVGNITLDDLNGYYSTYFKPNISYLAIVGDIKKDEAKKLVEKYFGKWKKGEVAKNTFATPSQPLLAKVAMVDRAASVQSVINITYPIDLKVGSPDVVKANVMNTILGGGFQSKINNNLREVHGYTYGAGSSIDADKYAGKFSVSTTVRNSVTDSAITEILNEMRKMRSEKITAEELQSTKNYITGGFARSLESPQTIANFAINIERYGLPKDYYKNFLTRLSEVTVDDVQEIAKKYVKPNNAYIVVVGNSDAVAKTLTNFTINNKVNYYDMYGNEVDPSAQNLPAGVTVESVLDKYTQAIGGKENLLKINDKTMKLSASVQGMNLTITLSQKAPNKLYQNLDAGVFQQMTVFDGEKGKVSAMGQEQPIEGSALEEIKVQAAIHGHLDYPALGVKPELSGMEKINGKDAYKVTLNYPSGSKATQYYDVESGFLVRSTSTVNSPQGTFTQTSDFGNYKEVEGVKFPFKMHQSVGPQDIELTVDSVEINTGLQDSLFEIK
;
A
#
# COMPACT_ATOMS: atom_id res chain seq x y z
N MET A 1 -28.51 -73.55 -24.07
CA MET A 1 -27.85 -72.45 -23.32
C MET A 1 -26.31 -72.45 -23.40
N LYS A 2 -25.63 -73.33 -24.14
CA LYS A 2 -24.15 -73.33 -24.23
C LYS A 2 -23.54 -72.48 -25.37
N ASN A 3 -24.31 -72.10 -26.40
CA ASN A 3 -23.76 -71.35 -27.55
C ASN A 3 -23.90 -69.81 -27.46
N LYS A 4 -24.62 -69.28 -26.47
CA LYS A 4 -24.74 -67.81 -26.27
C LYS A 4 -23.72 -67.24 -25.27
N ILE A 5 -23.11 -68.08 -24.45
CA ILE A 5 -22.06 -67.67 -23.49
C ILE A 5 -20.69 -67.59 -24.18
N LEU A 6 -20.45 -68.40 -25.21
CA LEU A 6 -19.18 -68.40 -25.96
C LEU A 6 -19.02 -67.14 -26.84
N ILE A 7 -20.11 -66.61 -27.40
CA ILE A 7 -20.08 -65.38 -28.22
C ILE A 7 -19.84 -64.14 -27.36
N LEU A 8 -20.33 -64.11 -26.11
CA LEU A 8 -20.07 -63.00 -25.19
C LEU A 8 -18.63 -63.00 -24.66
N LEU A 9 -18.00 -64.17 -24.52
CA LEU A 9 -16.59 -64.30 -24.12
C LEU A 9 -15.60 -63.95 -25.25
N VAL A 10 -15.96 -64.20 -26.51
CA VAL A 10 -15.12 -63.81 -27.66
C VAL A 10 -15.24 -62.31 -27.98
N LEU A 11 -16.39 -61.68 -27.71
CA LEU A 11 -16.56 -60.22 -27.84
C LEU A 11 -15.88 -59.43 -26.71
N PHE A 12 -15.65 -60.04 -25.54
CA PHE A 12 -14.87 -59.41 -24.46
C PHE A 12 -13.34 -59.57 -24.62
N ALA A 13 -12.88 -60.52 -25.45
CA ALA A 13 -11.46 -60.76 -25.69
C ALA A 13 -10.84 -59.88 -26.81
N PHE A 14 -11.65 -59.10 -27.54
CA PHE A 14 -11.17 -58.18 -28.58
C PHE A 14 -11.08 -56.70 -28.15
N VAL A 15 -11.36 -56.37 -26.89
CA VAL A 15 -11.02 -55.06 -26.31
C VAL A 15 -9.67 -55.14 -25.59
N SER A 16 -8.71 -55.79 -26.25
CA SER A 16 -7.29 -55.69 -25.90
C SER A 16 -6.79 -54.35 -26.40
N MET A 17 -6.82 -53.36 -25.51
CA MET A 17 -5.91 -52.22 -25.43
C MET A 17 -5.17 -51.86 -26.74
N ASN A 18 -5.76 -50.99 -27.55
CA ASN A 18 -4.99 -49.91 -28.19
C ASN A 18 -5.12 -48.66 -27.32
N TYR A 19 -4.79 -48.77 -26.03
CA TYR A 19 -4.21 -47.62 -25.35
C TYR A 19 -2.81 -47.50 -25.93
N GLY A 20 -2.68 -46.81 -27.06
CA GLY A 20 -1.36 -46.37 -27.52
C GLY A 20 -0.69 -45.73 -26.31
N GLN A 21 0.42 -46.33 -25.89
CA GLN A 21 1.19 -45.89 -24.74
C GLN A 21 1.43 -44.39 -24.96
N LEU A 22 0.72 -43.56 -24.18
CA LEU A 22 0.74 -42.12 -24.37
C LEU A 22 2.16 -41.71 -24.01
N ASP A 23 2.97 -41.44 -25.03
CA ASP A 23 4.36 -41.06 -24.87
C ASP A 23 4.39 -39.72 -24.12
N ARG A 24 4.54 -39.80 -22.80
CA ARG A 24 4.52 -38.63 -21.91
C ARG A 24 5.73 -37.72 -22.12
N SER A 25 6.71 -38.15 -22.94
CA SER A 25 7.82 -37.29 -23.38
C SER A 25 7.44 -36.39 -24.56
N LYS A 26 6.36 -36.71 -25.30
CA LYS A 26 5.86 -35.91 -26.42
C LYS A 26 4.62 -35.13 -26.01
N ARG A 27 4.73 -33.79 -26.01
CA ARG A 27 3.56 -32.92 -25.83
C ARG A 27 2.52 -33.23 -26.93
N PRO A 28 1.22 -33.31 -26.59
CA PRO A 28 0.16 -33.39 -27.57
C PRO A 28 0.33 -32.26 -28.59
N GLN A 29 0.19 -32.58 -29.88
CA GLN A 29 0.20 -31.52 -30.88
C GLN A 29 -1.02 -30.61 -30.67
N PRO A 30 -0.85 -29.28 -30.75
CA PRO A 30 -1.97 -28.36 -30.67
C PRO A 30 -3.01 -28.71 -31.74
N GLY A 31 -4.29 -28.76 -31.35
CA GLY A 31 -5.37 -28.80 -32.33
C GLY A 31 -5.37 -27.54 -33.21
N PRO A 32 -6.10 -27.54 -34.34
CA PRO A 32 -6.23 -26.35 -35.18
C PRO A 32 -6.72 -25.15 -34.34
N ALA A 33 -6.16 -23.97 -34.60
CA ALA A 33 -6.50 -22.76 -33.87
C ALA A 33 -8.03 -22.53 -33.98
N PRO A 34 -8.76 -22.44 -32.86
CA PRO A 34 -10.21 -22.26 -32.90
C PRO A 34 -10.53 -20.92 -33.57
N VAL A 35 -11.49 -20.94 -34.49
CA VAL A 35 -12.03 -19.71 -35.08
C VAL A 35 -12.80 -18.98 -33.99
N ILE A 36 -12.26 -17.86 -33.52
CA ILE A 36 -12.92 -17.06 -32.49
C ILE A 36 -14.15 -16.37 -33.09
N ASN A 37 -15.33 -16.84 -32.67
CA ASN A 37 -16.58 -16.16 -32.94
C ASN A 37 -16.83 -15.12 -31.83
N LEU A 38 -16.54 -13.85 -32.12
CA LEU A 38 -17.02 -12.76 -31.28
C LEU A 38 -18.54 -12.77 -31.33
N GLY A 39 -19.18 -13.09 -30.21
CA GLY A 39 -20.63 -13.12 -30.15
C GLY A 39 -21.23 -11.79 -30.64
N ASN A 40 -22.43 -11.87 -31.21
CA ASN A 40 -23.10 -10.70 -31.74
C ASN A 40 -23.69 -9.85 -30.61
N TYR A 41 -23.83 -8.55 -30.88
CA TYR A 41 -24.62 -7.65 -30.06
C TYR A 41 -25.59 -6.88 -30.93
N ASP A 42 -26.74 -6.57 -30.37
CA ASP A 42 -27.69 -5.61 -30.90
C ASP A 42 -27.46 -4.24 -30.26
N SER A 43 -27.87 -3.17 -30.96
CA SER A 43 -27.88 -1.84 -30.37
C SER A 43 -29.09 -1.03 -30.82
N PHE A 44 -29.42 -0.02 -30.01
CA PHE A 44 -30.40 1.02 -30.32
C PHE A 44 -30.09 2.28 -29.51
N THR A 45 -30.65 3.42 -29.93
CA THR A 45 -30.51 4.70 -29.23
C THR A 45 -31.89 5.25 -28.90
N LEU A 46 -32.10 5.68 -27.65
CA LEU A 46 -33.34 6.35 -27.24
C LEU A 46 -33.36 7.80 -27.74
N ALA A 47 -34.56 8.40 -27.81
CA ALA A 47 -34.73 9.81 -28.20
C ALA A 47 -33.99 10.80 -27.28
N ASN A 48 -33.69 10.42 -26.03
CA ASN A 48 -32.90 11.22 -25.09
C ASN A 48 -31.37 11.05 -25.27
N GLY A 49 -30.92 10.25 -26.23
CA GLY A 49 -29.51 10.04 -26.55
C GLY A 49 -28.85 8.86 -25.82
N LEU A 50 -29.55 8.16 -24.92
CA LEU A 50 -29.00 6.97 -24.28
C LEU A 50 -28.76 5.87 -25.32
N LYS A 51 -27.51 5.46 -25.48
CA LYS A 51 -27.10 4.37 -26.38
C LYS A 51 -27.11 3.05 -25.62
N VAL A 52 -27.79 2.04 -26.17
CA VAL A 52 -28.00 0.75 -25.51
C VAL A 52 -27.42 -0.36 -26.38
N PHE A 53 -26.70 -1.28 -25.73
CA PHE A 53 -26.12 -2.47 -26.34
C PHE A 53 -26.69 -3.71 -25.65
N VAL A 54 -27.19 -4.67 -26.43
CA VAL A 54 -27.83 -5.90 -25.94
C VAL A 54 -27.04 -7.10 -26.43
N VAL A 55 -26.58 -7.93 -25.49
CA VAL A 55 -25.97 -9.23 -25.78
C VAL A 55 -26.89 -10.31 -25.24
N GLU A 56 -27.61 -10.95 -26.15
CA GLU A 56 -28.56 -12.01 -25.79
C GLU A 56 -27.80 -13.27 -25.34
N ASN A 57 -28.15 -13.80 -24.17
CA ASN A 57 -27.63 -15.07 -23.67
C ASN A 57 -28.69 -15.78 -22.82
N HIS A 58 -29.31 -16.81 -23.41
CA HIS A 58 -30.39 -17.60 -22.80
C HIS A 58 -29.90 -18.82 -22.01
N LYS A 59 -28.59 -18.97 -21.74
CA LYS A 59 -28.04 -20.12 -21.01
C LYS A 59 -28.52 -20.18 -19.56
N LEU A 60 -28.74 -19.02 -18.94
CA LEU A 60 -29.22 -18.88 -17.57
C LEU A 60 -30.32 -17.83 -17.54
N PRO A 61 -31.38 -17.98 -16.72
CA PRO A 61 -32.47 -17.01 -16.60
C PRO A 61 -32.03 -15.81 -15.75
N LYS A 62 -30.97 -15.12 -16.16
CA LYS A 62 -30.34 -13.98 -15.49
C LYS A 62 -30.12 -12.86 -16.50
N VAL A 63 -30.26 -11.62 -16.05
CA VAL A 63 -29.95 -10.43 -16.84
C VAL A 63 -29.09 -9.49 -15.99
N SER A 64 -28.10 -8.86 -16.62
CA SER A 64 -27.30 -7.79 -16.03
C SER A 64 -27.40 -6.52 -16.86
N PHE A 65 -27.29 -5.40 -16.17
CA PHE A 65 -27.34 -4.04 -16.67
C PHE A 65 -26.07 -3.33 -16.20
N ASN A 66 -25.37 -2.67 -17.11
CA ASN A 66 -24.21 -1.86 -16.77
C ASN A 66 -24.34 -0.50 -17.46
N LEU A 67 -24.69 0.52 -16.69
CA LEU A 67 -24.77 1.91 -17.13
C LEU A 67 -23.42 2.58 -16.88
N ILE A 68 -22.85 3.20 -17.92
CA ILE A 68 -21.61 3.94 -17.87
C ILE A 68 -21.88 5.39 -18.29
N VAL A 69 -21.38 6.34 -17.51
CA VAL A 69 -21.36 7.77 -17.79
C VAL A 69 -19.96 8.11 -18.33
N ASP A 70 -19.86 8.48 -19.60
CA ASP A 70 -18.61 8.81 -20.25
C ASP A 70 -18.32 10.31 -20.17
N ARG A 71 -17.73 10.72 -19.04
CA ARG A 71 -17.30 12.09 -18.79
C ARG A 71 -15.77 12.21 -18.81
N ASP A 72 -15.28 13.40 -19.13
CA ASP A 72 -13.85 13.70 -19.03
C ASP A 72 -13.39 13.72 -17.55
N PRO A 73 -12.11 13.47 -17.24
CA PRO A 73 -11.55 13.71 -15.92
C PRO A 73 -11.89 15.10 -15.37
N VAL A 74 -12.15 15.18 -14.08
CA VAL A 74 -12.50 16.41 -13.37
C VAL A 74 -11.44 16.63 -12.31
N ASN A 75 -10.93 17.86 -12.22
CA ASN A 75 -9.99 18.25 -11.19
C ASN A 75 -10.80 18.73 -9.97
N GLU A 76 -10.72 17.99 -8.86
CA GLU A 76 -11.49 18.16 -7.63
C GLU A 76 -10.86 19.15 -6.63
N LYS A 77 -9.57 19.45 -6.79
CA LYS A 77 -8.75 20.38 -6.02
C LYS A 77 -8.80 20.11 -4.52
N ASP A 78 -9.14 21.15 -3.75
CA ASP A 78 -9.29 21.16 -2.31
C ASP A 78 -10.50 20.35 -1.82
N LYS A 79 -11.24 19.69 -2.74
CA LYS A 79 -12.36 18.81 -2.45
C LYS A 79 -12.20 17.40 -3.03
N ALA A 80 -10.95 17.00 -3.36
CA ALA A 80 -10.65 15.64 -3.81
C ALA A 80 -11.33 14.56 -2.95
N GLY A 81 -12.10 13.70 -3.63
CA GLY A 81 -12.93 12.64 -3.07
C GLY A 81 -14.43 12.86 -3.25
N TYR A 82 -14.89 14.08 -3.56
CA TYR A 82 -16.32 14.38 -3.65
C TYR A 82 -17.02 13.62 -4.78
N ILE A 83 -16.31 13.35 -5.88
CA ILE A 83 -16.85 12.62 -7.03
C ILE A 83 -17.16 11.17 -6.67
N ASP A 84 -16.23 10.51 -5.98
CA ASP A 84 -16.43 9.13 -5.52
C ASP A 84 -17.52 9.04 -4.45
N MET A 85 -17.60 10.02 -3.55
CA MET A 85 -18.69 10.12 -2.59
C MET A 85 -20.05 10.34 -3.26
N ALA A 86 -20.12 11.16 -4.33
CA ALA A 86 -21.34 11.32 -5.11
C ALA A 86 -21.81 9.98 -5.70
N GLY A 87 -20.87 9.19 -6.23
CA GLY A 87 -21.14 7.83 -6.72
C GLY A 87 -21.69 6.88 -5.66
N GLN A 88 -21.17 6.96 -4.44
CA GLN A 88 -21.65 6.17 -3.31
C GLN A 88 -23.06 6.61 -2.86
N LEU A 89 -23.33 7.92 -2.81
CA LEU A 89 -24.63 8.46 -2.42
C LEU A 89 -25.77 8.16 -3.42
N LEU A 90 -25.47 7.78 -4.67
CA LEU A 90 -26.52 7.39 -5.63
C LEU A 90 -27.44 6.31 -5.08
N ARG A 91 -26.90 5.33 -4.35
CA ARG A 91 -27.69 4.22 -3.78
C ARG A 91 -28.21 4.50 -2.37
N THR A 92 -27.91 5.63 -1.74
CA THR A 92 -28.29 5.91 -0.34
C THR A 92 -29.69 6.48 -0.18
N GLY A 93 -30.47 6.53 -1.27
CA GLY A 93 -31.87 6.94 -1.23
C GLY A 93 -32.27 7.69 -2.49
N THR A 94 -33.58 7.69 -2.74
CA THR A 94 -34.21 8.43 -3.82
C THR A 94 -35.38 9.25 -3.27
N LYS A 95 -35.99 10.07 -4.11
CA LYS A 95 -37.22 10.78 -3.76
C LYS A 95 -38.38 9.87 -3.37
N THR A 96 -38.34 8.58 -3.75
CA THR A 96 -39.44 7.64 -3.53
C THR A 96 -39.07 6.43 -2.68
N ARG A 97 -37.78 6.19 -2.40
CA ARG A 97 -37.28 5.06 -1.63
C ARG A 97 -36.20 5.48 -0.64
N THR A 98 -36.31 5.05 0.61
CA THR A 98 -35.22 5.16 1.57
C THR A 98 -34.10 4.17 1.23
N LYS A 99 -32.89 4.39 1.76
CA LYS A 99 -31.76 3.46 1.63
C LYS A 99 -32.15 2.03 2.01
N ASP A 100 -32.70 1.86 3.22
CA ASP A 100 -33.09 0.55 3.74
C ASP A 100 -34.13 -0.12 2.85
N LYS A 101 -35.02 0.67 2.22
CA LYS A 101 -36.00 0.14 1.29
C LYS A 101 -35.36 -0.34 0.00
N ILE A 102 -34.39 0.40 -0.54
CA ILE A 102 -33.61 -0.03 -1.72
C ILE A 102 -32.90 -1.34 -1.40
N ASP A 103 -32.21 -1.41 -0.27
CA ASP A 103 -31.44 -2.60 0.13
C ASP A 103 -32.35 -3.81 0.33
N GLN A 104 -33.45 -3.66 1.08
CA GLN A 104 -34.44 -4.71 1.28
C GLN A 104 -35.06 -5.20 -0.05
N GLU A 105 -35.42 -4.29 -0.95
CA GLU A 105 -36.04 -4.67 -2.23
C GLU A 105 -35.07 -5.39 -3.17
N VAL A 106 -33.79 -4.99 -3.17
CA VAL A 106 -32.72 -5.65 -3.94
C VAL A 106 -32.45 -7.05 -3.38
N ASP A 107 -32.31 -7.17 -2.06
CA ASP A 107 -32.04 -8.44 -1.38
C ASP A 107 -33.20 -9.43 -1.54
N PHE A 108 -34.44 -8.95 -1.41
CA PHE A 108 -35.64 -9.79 -1.51
C PHE A 108 -35.77 -10.50 -2.87
N ILE A 109 -35.29 -9.86 -3.95
CA ILE A 109 -35.29 -10.47 -5.30
C ILE A 109 -33.97 -11.19 -5.62
N GLY A 110 -33.05 -11.29 -4.66
CA GLY A 110 -31.72 -11.88 -4.85
C GLY A 110 -30.90 -11.16 -5.92
N ALA A 111 -31.07 -9.85 -6.04
CA ALA A 111 -30.35 -9.04 -7.03
C ALA A 111 -29.05 -8.47 -6.46
N SER A 112 -28.20 -7.99 -7.36
CA SER A 112 -27.07 -7.13 -7.03
C SER A 112 -27.30 -5.75 -7.63
N LEU A 113 -26.97 -4.70 -6.89
CA LEU A 113 -27.02 -3.32 -7.36
C LEU A 113 -25.81 -2.56 -6.77
N SER A 114 -24.99 -1.95 -7.59
CA SER A 114 -23.87 -1.12 -7.14
C SER A 114 -23.77 0.15 -7.96
N THR A 115 -23.25 1.20 -7.35
CA THR A 115 -23.09 2.52 -7.96
C THR A 115 -21.63 2.95 -7.86
N SER A 116 -21.20 3.76 -8.81
CA SER A 116 -19.91 4.43 -8.81
C SER A 116 -20.08 5.87 -9.28
N SER A 117 -19.00 6.65 -9.22
CA SER A 117 -19.00 8.02 -9.74
C SER A 117 -19.30 8.10 -11.24
N THR A 118 -19.16 6.99 -11.98
CA THR A 118 -19.32 6.93 -13.43
C THR A 118 -20.30 5.86 -13.90
N GLY A 119 -21.13 5.30 -13.02
CA GLY A 119 -22.05 4.27 -13.47
C GLY A 119 -22.88 3.58 -12.40
N VAL A 120 -23.74 2.68 -12.88
CA VAL A 120 -24.58 1.81 -12.07
C VAL A 120 -24.60 0.41 -12.67
N PHE A 121 -24.31 -0.59 -11.86
CA PHE A 121 -24.42 -1.99 -12.23
C PHE A 121 -25.61 -2.63 -11.51
N GLY A 122 -26.39 -3.43 -12.22
CA GLY A 122 -27.49 -4.20 -11.66
C GLY A 122 -27.57 -5.60 -12.26
N SER A 123 -27.92 -6.61 -11.47
CA SER A 123 -28.21 -7.94 -12.01
C SER A 123 -29.23 -8.72 -11.17
N SER A 124 -30.12 -9.46 -11.83
CA SER A 124 -31.14 -10.28 -11.19
C SER A 124 -31.51 -11.50 -12.04
N LEU A 125 -32.29 -12.41 -11.47
CA LEU A 125 -33.04 -13.39 -12.26
C LEU A 125 -34.01 -12.68 -13.22
N LYS A 126 -34.25 -13.29 -14.39
CA LYS A 126 -35.12 -12.80 -15.47
C LYS A 126 -36.49 -12.35 -14.96
N LYS A 127 -37.13 -13.18 -14.12
CA LYS A 127 -38.45 -12.89 -13.53
C LYS A 127 -38.53 -11.59 -12.72
N HIS A 128 -37.38 -11.06 -12.28
CA HIS A 128 -37.30 -9.84 -11.47
C HIS A 128 -36.75 -8.63 -12.22
N VAL A 129 -36.47 -8.73 -13.52
CA VAL A 129 -35.89 -7.64 -14.32
C VAL A 129 -36.70 -6.36 -14.24
N THR A 130 -38.03 -6.45 -14.32
CA THR A 130 -38.92 -5.29 -14.20
C THR A 130 -38.77 -4.58 -12.85
N LYS A 131 -38.61 -5.35 -11.75
CA LYS A 131 -38.43 -4.78 -10.40
C LYS A 131 -37.02 -4.21 -10.23
N LEU A 132 -36.00 -4.88 -10.74
CA LEU A 132 -34.63 -4.36 -10.70
C LEU A 132 -34.51 -3.05 -11.49
N LEU A 133 -35.07 -2.96 -12.70
CA LEU A 133 -35.03 -1.74 -13.51
C LEU A 133 -35.85 -0.60 -12.91
N ASP A 134 -36.95 -0.90 -12.23
CA ASP A 134 -37.70 0.07 -11.43
C ASP A 134 -36.81 0.70 -10.33
N ILE A 135 -36.08 -0.13 -9.57
CA ILE A 135 -35.14 0.36 -8.53
C ILE A 135 -33.96 1.11 -9.17
N MET A 136 -33.31 0.50 -10.16
CA MET A 136 -32.11 1.04 -10.81
C MET A 136 -32.38 2.39 -11.49
N SER A 137 -33.50 2.51 -12.20
CA SER A 137 -33.86 3.79 -12.84
C SER A 137 -34.19 4.86 -11.81
N ASP A 138 -34.83 4.53 -10.69
CA ASP A 138 -35.08 5.50 -9.64
C ASP A 138 -33.78 6.00 -8.97
N VAL A 139 -32.81 5.09 -8.76
CA VAL A 139 -31.45 5.42 -8.28
C VAL A 139 -30.72 6.36 -9.23
N VAL A 140 -30.85 6.16 -10.54
CA VAL A 140 -30.17 7.00 -11.55
C VAL A 140 -30.89 8.33 -11.77
N LEU A 141 -32.24 8.34 -11.80
CA LEU A 141 -33.02 9.51 -12.22
C LEU A 141 -33.45 10.40 -11.07
N ASN A 142 -33.61 9.85 -9.86
CA ASN A 142 -34.18 10.56 -8.71
C ASN A 142 -33.40 10.36 -7.41
N PRO A 143 -32.05 10.31 -7.40
CA PRO A 143 -31.31 10.19 -6.15
C PRO A 143 -31.64 11.38 -5.24
N GLN A 144 -31.64 11.11 -3.94
CA GLN A 144 -31.82 12.13 -2.91
C GLN A 144 -30.64 12.03 -1.95
N PHE A 145 -29.63 12.88 -2.18
CA PHE A 145 -28.49 12.99 -1.31
C PHE A 145 -28.90 13.65 0.00
N LYS A 146 -28.51 13.03 1.12
CA LYS A 146 -28.82 13.50 2.47
C LYS A 146 -27.53 13.75 3.22
N GLN A 147 -27.51 14.81 4.04
CA GLN A 147 -26.34 15.16 4.84
C GLN A 147 -25.91 14.02 5.76
N GLU A 148 -26.86 13.35 6.40
CA GLU A 148 -26.59 12.20 7.28
C GLU A 148 -25.83 11.05 6.58
N GLU A 149 -26.10 10.80 5.29
CA GLU A 149 -25.41 9.76 4.53
C GLU A 149 -24.03 10.24 4.06
N LEU A 150 -23.89 11.53 3.72
CA LEU A 150 -22.58 12.13 3.45
C LEU A 150 -21.68 12.05 4.69
N ASP A 151 -22.20 12.37 5.87
CA ASP A 151 -21.43 12.34 7.12
C ASP A 151 -20.92 10.93 7.45
N LYS A 152 -21.75 9.90 7.20
CA LYS A 152 -21.35 8.49 7.32
C LYS A 152 -20.22 8.13 6.35
N ILE A 153 -20.35 8.52 5.08
CA ILE A 153 -19.33 8.25 4.06
C ILE A 153 -18.03 8.98 4.41
N LYS A 154 -18.09 10.27 4.78
CA LYS A 154 -16.91 11.01 5.23
C LYS A 154 -16.22 10.29 6.38
N LYS A 155 -16.96 9.83 7.39
CA LYS A 155 -16.41 9.08 8.52
C LYS A 155 -15.73 7.79 8.06
N GLN A 156 -16.36 7.02 7.17
CA GLN A 156 -15.77 5.80 6.62
C GLN A 156 -14.50 6.09 5.81
N THR A 157 -14.51 7.14 4.99
CA THR A 157 -13.34 7.60 4.23
C THR A 157 -12.21 8.01 5.16
N LEU A 158 -12.48 8.79 6.21
CA LEU A 158 -11.46 9.19 7.20
C LEU A 158 -10.87 7.97 7.93
N SER A 159 -11.68 6.97 8.29
CA SER A 159 -11.16 5.71 8.84
C SER A 159 -10.30 4.94 7.84
N GLY A 160 -10.68 4.91 6.57
CA GLY A 160 -9.89 4.32 5.50
C GLY A 160 -8.55 5.03 5.30
N LEU A 161 -8.56 6.36 5.26
CA LEU A 161 -7.36 7.18 5.17
C LEU A 161 -6.43 6.94 6.37
N ALA A 162 -6.97 6.86 7.59
CA ALA A 162 -6.18 6.54 8.77
C ALA A 162 -5.46 5.19 8.63
N SER A 163 -6.16 4.14 8.15
CA SER A 163 -5.55 2.83 7.90
C SER A 163 -4.49 2.86 6.79
N GLN A 164 -4.64 3.70 5.77
CA GLN A 164 -3.69 3.82 4.67
C GLN A 164 -2.35 4.43 5.11
N LYS A 165 -2.32 5.22 6.20
CA LYS A 165 -1.09 5.83 6.72
C LYS A 165 -0.08 4.80 7.22
N ASP A 166 -0.55 3.62 7.62
CA ASP A 166 0.31 2.56 8.15
C ASP A 166 0.68 1.51 7.11
N ASP A 167 0.02 1.50 5.94
CA ASP A 167 0.26 0.55 4.85
C ASP A 167 1.29 1.09 3.83
N PRO A 168 2.49 0.50 3.73
CA PRO A 168 3.54 0.99 2.84
C PRO A 168 3.16 0.91 1.35
N ASN A 169 2.25 0.02 0.94
CA ASN A 169 1.80 -0.08 -0.45
C ASN A 169 0.88 1.09 -0.83
N SER A 170 -0.02 1.49 0.06
CA SER A 170 -0.88 2.67 -0.10
C SER A 170 -0.04 3.94 -0.19
N ILE A 171 0.95 4.10 0.70
CA ILE A 171 1.92 5.20 0.66
C ILE A 171 2.67 5.22 -0.68
N ALA A 172 3.23 4.09 -1.10
CA ALA A 172 3.97 3.99 -2.36
C ALA A 172 3.10 4.36 -3.56
N SER A 173 1.84 3.91 -3.56
CA SER A 173 0.87 4.18 -4.61
C SER A 173 0.49 5.66 -4.67
N ASN A 174 0.31 6.32 -3.52
CA ASN A 174 0.01 7.75 -3.45
C ASN A 174 1.16 8.59 -4.01
N VAL A 175 2.39 8.34 -3.54
CA VAL A 175 3.57 9.08 -4.01
C VAL A 175 3.84 8.81 -5.48
N ALA A 176 3.73 7.56 -5.93
CA ALA A 176 3.86 7.20 -7.34
C ALA A 176 2.82 7.92 -8.22
N THR A 177 1.58 8.02 -7.76
CA THR A 177 0.48 8.72 -8.47
C THR A 177 0.77 10.21 -8.62
N VAL A 178 1.14 10.88 -7.52
CA VAL A 178 1.49 12.30 -7.51
C VAL A 178 2.70 12.59 -8.41
N LEU A 179 3.75 11.78 -8.36
CA LEU A 179 4.95 11.99 -9.17
C LEU A 179 4.69 11.74 -10.66
N THR A 180 3.87 10.74 -10.98
CA THR A 180 3.55 10.39 -12.37
C THR A 180 2.73 11.46 -13.07
N TYR A 181 1.72 12.00 -12.39
CA TYR A 181 0.73 12.87 -13.03
C TYR A 181 0.85 14.34 -12.62
N GLY A 182 1.41 14.63 -11.45
CA GLY A 182 1.38 15.95 -10.81
C GLY A 182 0.05 16.24 -10.12
N LYS A 183 0.07 17.03 -9.04
CA LYS A 183 -1.11 17.34 -8.23
C LYS A 183 -2.17 18.17 -8.95
N ASP A 184 -1.77 18.90 -9.99
CA ASP A 184 -2.67 19.72 -10.79
C ASP A 184 -3.41 18.91 -11.87
N HIS A 185 -3.07 17.63 -12.05
CA HIS A 185 -3.73 16.73 -12.99
C HIS A 185 -4.79 15.89 -12.26
N PRO A 186 -6.00 15.67 -12.84
CA PRO A 186 -7.04 14.85 -12.21
C PRO A 186 -6.60 13.44 -11.74
N TYR A 187 -5.68 12.81 -12.48
CA TYR A 187 -5.13 11.50 -12.10
C TYR A 187 -4.07 11.56 -10.99
N GLY A 188 -3.58 12.73 -10.63
CA GLY A 188 -2.57 12.93 -9.58
C GLY A 188 -3.14 13.45 -8.26
N GLU A 189 -4.46 13.69 -8.18
CA GLU A 189 -5.12 14.15 -6.97
C GLU A 189 -5.24 13.04 -5.94
N LEU A 190 -5.07 13.40 -4.67
CA LEU A 190 -5.23 12.48 -3.55
C LEU A 190 -6.34 12.98 -2.64
N THR A 191 -7.19 12.05 -2.19
CA THR A 191 -8.13 12.33 -1.12
C THR A 191 -7.36 12.40 0.21
N THR A 192 -7.55 13.48 0.97
CA THR A 192 -6.93 13.70 2.28
C THR A 192 -7.98 14.08 3.31
N GLU A 193 -7.63 14.10 4.58
CA GLU A 193 -8.52 14.54 5.64
C GLU A 193 -8.98 15.99 5.44
N ALA A 194 -8.07 16.85 4.95
CA ALA A 194 -8.39 18.23 4.64
C ALA A 194 -9.41 18.32 3.50
N THR A 195 -9.19 17.59 2.41
CA THR A 195 -10.12 17.64 1.27
C THR A 195 -11.49 17.07 1.65
N VAL A 196 -11.53 15.96 2.40
CA VAL A 196 -12.76 15.37 2.93
C VAL A 196 -13.52 16.35 3.83
N GLY A 197 -12.81 17.14 4.64
CA GLY A 197 -13.39 18.21 5.45
C GLY A 197 -14.17 19.23 4.61
N ASN A 198 -13.63 19.61 3.45
CA ASN A 198 -14.16 20.66 2.57
C ASN A 198 -15.35 20.23 1.69
N ILE A 199 -15.63 18.92 1.58
CA ILE A 199 -16.70 18.40 0.73
C ILE A 199 -18.07 18.79 1.30
N THR A 200 -18.97 19.31 0.46
CA THR A 200 -20.35 19.64 0.85
C THR A 200 -21.37 18.82 0.08
N LEU A 201 -22.60 18.73 0.59
CA LEU A 201 -23.69 18.04 -0.12
C LEU A 201 -23.98 18.69 -1.48
N ASP A 202 -23.78 20.01 -1.60
CA ASP A 202 -23.98 20.76 -2.84
C ASP A 202 -22.96 20.38 -3.91
N ASP A 203 -21.71 20.06 -3.54
CA ASP A 203 -20.70 19.58 -4.48
C ASP A 203 -21.15 18.27 -5.14
N LEU A 204 -21.71 17.36 -4.35
CA LEU A 204 -22.21 16.06 -4.81
C LEU A 204 -23.46 16.23 -5.68
N ASN A 205 -24.41 17.06 -5.25
CA ASN A 205 -25.60 17.41 -6.05
C ASN A 205 -25.20 18.07 -7.39
N GLY A 206 -24.20 18.95 -7.35
CA GLY A 206 -23.63 19.59 -8.53
C GLY A 206 -23.00 18.59 -9.48
N TYR A 207 -22.22 17.63 -8.97
CA TYR A 207 -21.66 16.54 -9.76
C TYR A 207 -22.74 15.72 -10.46
N TYR A 208 -23.72 15.22 -9.70
CA TYR A 208 -24.82 14.43 -10.23
C TYR A 208 -25.58 15.21 -11.32
N SER A 209 -25.98 16.45 -11.02
CA SER A 209 -26.72 17.30 -11.94
C SER A 209 -25.94 17.61 -13.22
N THR A 210 -24.62 17.68 -13.16
CA THR A 210 -23.77 17.97 -14.32
C THR A 210 -23.57 16.74 -15.19
N TYR A 211 -23.15 15.61 -14.60
CA TYR A 211 -22.59 14.50 -15.36
C TYR A 211 -23.55 13.33 -15.59
N PHE A 212 -24.56 13.10 -14.74
CA PHE A 212 -25.51 12.00 -14.95
C PHE A 212 -26.56 12.38 -16.01
N LYS A 213 -26.16 12.26 -17.29
CA LYS A 213 -26.98 12.55 -18.48
C LYS A 213 -27.03 11.38 -19.46
N PRO A 214 -28.19 11.09 -20.06
CA PRO A 214 -28.36 9.97 -20.99
C PRO A 214 -27.51 10.12 -22.25
N ASN A 215 -27.32 11.35 -22.76
CA ASN A 215 -26.65 11.62 -24.04
C ASN A 215 -25.12 11.47 -24.00
N ILE A 216 -24.54 11.27 -22.81
CA ILE A 216 -23.14 10.88 -22.64
C ILE A 216 -23.02 9.50 -21.95
N SER A 217 -24.10 8.72 -21.94
CA SER A 217 -24.15 7.43 -21.27
C SER A 217 -24.34 6.27 -22.24
N TYR A 218 -23.83 5.11 -21.82
CA TYR A 218 -23.97 3.83 -22.49
C TYR A 218 -24.58 2.82 -21.53
N LEU A 219 -25.57 2.06 -21.98
CA LEU A 219 -26.17 0.96 -21.21
C LEU A 219 -25.89 -0.38 -21.90
N ALA A 220 -25.11 -1.25 -21.26
CA ALA A 220 -24.98 -2.64 -21.64
C ALA A 220 -26.04 -3.49 -20.95
N ILE A 221 -26.72 -4.34 -21.71
CA ILE A 221 -27.71 -5.32 -21.23
C ILE A 221 -27.25 -6.69 -21.69
N VAL A 222 -27.11 -7.62 -20.76
CA VAL A 222 -26.53 -8.94 -21.04
C VAL A 222 -27.34 -10.01 -20.35
N GLY A 223 -27.76 -11.06 -21.08
CA GLY A 223 -28.43 -12.22 -20.49
C GLY A 223 -29.71 -12.64 -21.21
N ASP A 224 -30.61 -13.29 -20.47
CA ASP A 224 -31.85 -13.87 -21.00
C ASP A 224 -32.89 -12.79 -21.31
N ILE A 225 -32.64 -11.98 -22.35
CA ILE A 225 -33.51 -10.89 -22.76
C ILE A 225 -33.32 -10.62 -24.26
N LYS A 226 -34.45 -10.45 -24.96
CA LYS A 226 -34.44 -10.10 -26.38
C LYS A 226 -34.32 -8.59 -26.57
N LYS A 227 -33.73 -8.14 -27.69
CA LYS A 227 -33.64 -6.72 -28.06
C LYS A 227 -34.94 -5.94 -27.91
N ASP A 228 -36.05 -6.46 -28.44
CA ASP A 228 -37.34 -5.75 -28.41
C ASP A 228 -37.91 -5.61 -27.00
N GLU A 229 -37.68 -6.61 -26.14
CA GLU A 229 -38.05 -6.56 -24.73
C GLU A 229 -37.18 -5.54 -23.98
N ALA A 230 -35.86 -5.58 -24.21
CA ALA A 230 -34.92 -4.62 -23.66
C ALA A 230 -35.28 -3.19 -24.05
N LYS A 231 -35.59 -2.95 -25.33
CA LYS A 231 -36.02 -1.63 -25.83
C LYS A 231 -37.25 -1.12 -25.09
N LYS A 232 -38.31 -1.91 -24.98
CA LYS A 232 -39.54 -1.53 -24.24
C LYS A 232 -39.26 -1.21 -22.77
N LEU A 233 -38.42 -2.02 -22.12
CA LEU A 233 -38.06 -1.80 -20.71
C LEU A 233 -37.22 -0.53 -20.53
N VAL A 234 -36.21 -0.31 -21.35
CA VAL A 234 -35.35 0.88 -21.25
C VAL A 234 -36.13 2.15 -21.59
N GLU A 235 -36.99 2.12 -22.62
CA GLU A 235 -37.89 3.24 -22.93
C GLU A 235 -38.82 3.57 -21.75
N LYS A 236 -39.38 2.56 -21.10
CA LYS A 236 -40.24 2.74 -19.92
C LYS A 236 -39.50 3.39 -18.75
N TYR A 237 -38.31 2.89 -18.41
CA TYR A 237 -37.61 3.25 -17.18
C TYR A 237 -36.63 4.42 -17.34
N PHE A 238 -35.99 4.56 -18.50
CA PHE A 238 -35.00 5.61 -18.78
C PHE A 238 -35.47 6.63 -19.82
N GLY A 239 -36.61 6.43 -20.49
CA GLY A 239 -37.08 7.34 -21.54
C GLY A 239 -37.39 8.77 -21.07
N LYS A 240 -37.69 8.95 -19.78
CA LYS A 240 -37.91 10.27 -19.16
C LYS A 240 -36.61 10.95 -18.67
N TRP A 241 -35.47 10.25 -18.73
CA TRP A 241 -34.19 10.83 -18.33
C TRP A 241 -33.82 11.96 -19.30
N LYS A 242 -33.59 13.15 -18.76
CA LYS A 242 -33.37 14.36 -19.57
C LYS A 242 -31.92 14.46 -20.02
N LYS A 243 -31.72 14.66 -21.33
CA LYS A 243 -30.41 15.05 -21.89
C LYS A 243 -29.96 16.39 -21.31
N GLY A 244 -28.64 16.64 -21.34
CA GLY A 244 -28.04 17.89 -20.90
C GLY A 244 -26.71 18.14 -21.58
N GLU A 245 -26.23 19.37 -21.45
CA GLU A 245 -24.90 19.75 -21.91
C GLU A 245 -23.86 19.38 -20.86
N VAL A 246 -22.74 18.82 -21.30
CA VAL A 246 -21.60 18.47 -20.46
C VAL A 246 -20.37 19.04 -21.13
N ALA A 247 -19.69 19.95 -20.43
CA ALA A 247 -18.48 20.59 -20.94
C ALA A 247 -17.35 19.57 -21.07
N LYS A 248 -16.50 19.76 -22.08
CA LYS A 248 -15.23 19.02 -22.18
C LYS A 248 -14.19 19.68 -21.28
N ASN A 249 -13.40 18.87 -20.61
CA ASN A 249 -12.32 19.35 -19.76
C ASN A 249 -10.97 19.20 -20.48
N THR A 250 -10.09 20.17 -20.26
CA THR A 250 -8.70 20.11 -20.71
C THR A 250 -7.79 20.19 -19.51
N PHE A 251 -6.69 19.45 -19.54
CA PHE A 251 -5.69 19.44 -18.48
C PHE A 251 -4.31 19.24 -19.11
N ALA A 252 -3.29 19.64 -18.37
CA ALA A 252 -1.90 19.55 -18.84
C ALA A 252 -1.53 18.08 -19.09
N THR A 253 -0.81 17.80 -20.17
CA THR A 253 -0.31 16.43 -20.39
C THR A 253 0.84 16.18 -19.41
N PRO A 254 0.77 15.12 -18.59
CA PRO A 254 1.84 14.79 -17.66
C PRO A 254 3.10 14.38 -18.43
N SER A 255 4.25 14.81 -17.95
CA SER A 255 5.55 14.57 -18.60
C SER A 255 6.44 13.68 -17.76
N GLN A 256 7.24 12.86 -18.44
CA GLN A 256 8.30 12.06 -17.80
C GLN A 256 9.37 12.98 -17.19
N PRO A 257 10.06 12.53 -16.13
CA PRO A 257 11.22 13.27 -15.65
C PRO A 257 12.36 13.21 -16.68
N LEU A 258 13.11 14.30 -16.83
CA LEU A 258 14.22 14.40 -17.78
C LEU A 258 15.30 13.34 -17.52
N LEU A 259 15.49 12.98 -16.25
CA LEU A 259 16.42 11.96 -15.76
C LEU A 259 15.74 11.17 -14.65
N ALA A 260 16.23 9.98 -14.36
CA ALA A 260 15.72 9.16 -13.27
C ALA A 260 15.82 9.92 -11.93
N LYS A 261 14.75 9.86 -11.14
CA LYS A 261 14.65 10.49 -9.82
C LYS A 261 14.30 9.43 -8.78
N VAL A 262 15.03 9.41 -7.68
CA VAL A 262 14.71 8.55 -6.53
C VAL A 262 13.85 9.34 -5.56
N ALA A 263 12.69 8.78 -5.23
CA ALA A 263 11.75 9.29 -4.24
C ALA A 263 11.70 8.33 -3.05
N MET A 264 12.14 8.78 -1.89
CA MET A 264 12.11 8.01 -0.65
C MET A 264 10.99 8.50 0.25
N VAL A 265 10.22 7.57 0.83
CA VAL A 265 9.34 7.85 1.96
C VAL A 265 9.84 7.04 3.14
N ASP A 266 10.30 7.73 4.18
CA ASP A 266 10.83 7.06 5.36
C ASP A 266 9.70 6.42 6.17
N ARG A 267 9.94 5.16 6.54
CA ARG A 267 9.13 4.41 7.50
C ARG A 267 10.09 3.53 8.29
N ALA A 268 10.63 4.09 9.38
CA ALA A 268 11.67 3.46 10.19
C ALA A 268 11.31 2.03 10.66
N ALA A 269 10.03 1.77 10.97
CA ALA A 269 9.53 0.46 11.39
C ALA A 269 9.42 -0.58 10.26
N SER A 270 9.70 -0.22 9.00
CA SER A 270 9.62 -1.14 7.87
C SER A 270 10.85 -2.05 7.78
N VAL A 271 10.63 -3.35 7.90
CA VAL A 271 11.64 -4.40 7.64
C VAL A 271 11.78 -4.75 6.15
N GLN A 272 10.85 -4.28 5.33
CA GLN A 272 10.81 -4.45 3.88
C GLN A 272 10.65 -3.10 3.18
N SER A 273 11.16 -3.02 1.96
CA SER A 273 11.01 -1.86 1.07
C SER A 273 10.01 -2.18 -0.03
N VAL A 274 9.00 -1.32 -0.17
CA VAL A 274 8.08 -1.32 -1.32
C VAL A 274 8.70 -0.45 -2.41
N ILE A 275 8.87 -1.01 -3.60
CA ILE A 275 9.50 -0.35 -4.74
C ILE A 275 8.45 -0.14 -5.83
N ASN A 276 8.34 1.08 -6.35
CA ASN A 276 7.54 1.41 -7.52
C ASN A 276 8.36 2.24 -8.51
N ILE A 277 8.56 1.75 -9.73
CA ILE A 277 9.20 2.51 -10.82
C ILE A 277 8.12 2.93 -11.79
N THR A 278 7.87 4.23 -11.96
CA THR A 278 6.74 4.70 -12.77
C THR A 278 7.00 6.03 -13.48
N TYR A 279 6.26 6.25 -14.57
CA TYR A 279 6.26 7.48 -15.36
C TYR A 279 5.08 7.48 -16.37
N PRO A 280 4.60 8.66 -16.80
CA PRO A 280 3.54 8.76 -17.79
C PRO A 280 4.07 8.39 -19.19
N ILE A 281 3.20 7.85 -20.03
CA ILE A 281 3.50 7.52 -21.42
C ILE A 281 2.39 8.02 -22.36
N ASP A 282 2.78 8.31 -23.60
CA ASP A 282 1.82 8.62 -24.67
C ASP A 282 1.41 7.36 -25.43
N LEU A 283 0.57 6.54 -24.77
CA LEU A 283 -0.05 5.36 -25.36
C LEU A 283 -1.56 5.53 -25.31
N LYS A 284 -2.16 5.82 -26.47
CA LYS A 284 -3.60 6.07 -26.59
C LYS A 284 -4.37 4.78 -26.89
N VAL A 285 -5.57 4.67 -26.32
CA VAL A 285 -6.50 3.58 -26.64
C VAL A 285 -6.78 3.57 -28.15
N GLY A 286 -6.73 2.38 -28.75
CA GLY A 286 -6.95 2.20 -30.19
C GLY A 286 -5.74 2.45 -31.09
N SER A 287 -4.63 2.98 -30.55
CA SER A 287 -3.40 3.16 -31.35
C SER A 287 -2.82 1.82 -31.84
N PRO A 288 -2.07 1.81 -32.96
CA PRO A 288 -1.42 0.59 -33.48
C PRO A 288 -0.47 -0.06 -32.48
N ASP A 289 0.08 0.72 -31.55
CA ASP A 289 1.07 0.27 -30.59
C ASP A 289 0.48 -0.54 -29.44
N VAL A 290 -0.84 -0.44 -29.15
CA VAL A 290 -1.46 -1.06 -27.97
C VAL A 290 -1.24 -2.57 -27.93
N VAL A 291 -1.41 -3.27 -29.05
CA VAL A 291 -1.24 -4.73 -29.09
C VAL A 291 0.24 -5.11 -28.91
N LYS A 292 1.14 -4.38 -29.58
CA LYS A 292 2.59 -4.59 -29.47
C LYS A 292 3.09 -4.29 -28.04
N ALA A 293 2.58 -3.23 -27.41
CA ALA A 293 2.83 -2.85 -26.02
C ALA A 293 2.37 -3.91 -25.03
N ASN A 294 1.18 -4.48 -25.24
CA ASN A 294 0.68 -5.58 -24.42
C ASN A 294 1.61 -6.80 -24.49
N VAL A 295 2.00 -7.22 -25.70
CA VAL A 295 2.97 -8.33 -25.90
C VAL A 295 4.30 -8.05 -25.21
N MET A 296 4.87 -6.87 -25.44
CA MET A 296 6.13 -6.43 -24.80
C MET A 296 6.02 -6.49 -23.28
N ASN A 297 4.96 -5.93 -22.70
CA ASN A 297 4.79 -5.91 -21.25
C ASN A 297 4.55 -7.31 -20.69
N THR A 298 3.79 -8.20 -21.35
CA THR A 298 3.62 -9.58 -20.90
C THR A 298 4.96 -10.31 -20.77
N ILE A 299 5.91 -10.07 -21.69
CA ILE A 299 7.26 -10.63 -21.63
C ILE A 299 8.07 -9.99 -20.50
N LEU A 300 8.03 -8.65 -20.38
CA LEU A 300 8.85 -7.91 -19.43
C LEU A 300 8.46 -8.17 -17.97
N GLY A 301 7.18 -8.00 -17.61
CA GLY A 301 6.72 -8.10 -16.22
C GLY A 301 5.23 -8.39 -16.03
N GLY A 302 4.43 -8.44 -17.09
CA GLY A 302 2.97 -8.64 -17.02
C GLY A 302 2.54 -10.11 -16.97
N GLY A 303 3.40 -11.04 -17.35
CA GLY A 303 3.18 -12.49 -17.24
C GLY A 303 3.79 -13.08 -15.97
N PHE A 304 3.26 -14.21 -15.50
CA PHE A 304 3.85 -14.92 -14.34
C PHE A 304 5.29 -15.41 -14.61
N GLN A 305 5.57 -15.83 -15.85
CA GLN A 305 6.90 -16.24 -16.32
C GLN A 305 7.70 -15.08 -16.95
N SER A 306 7.33 -13.84 -16.63
CA SER A 306 7.99 -12.65 -17.19
C SER A 306 9.44 -12.50 -16.71
N LYS A 307 10.23 -11.75 -17.46
CA LYS A 307 11.67 -11.54 -17.20
C LYS A 307 11.92 -10.93 -15.83
N ILE A 308 11.20 -9.86 -15.47
CA ILE A 308 11.34 -9.21 -14.16
C ILE A 308 10.96 -10.17 -13.03
N ASN A 309 9.82 -10.87 -13.13
CA ASN A 309 9.39 -11.77 -12.08
C ASN A 309 10.36 -12.95 -11.92
N ASN A 310 10.78 -13.57 -13.04
CA ASN A 310 11.73 -14.68 -13.01
C ASN A 310 13.08 -14.26 -12.41
N ASN A 311 13.63 -13.11 -12.83
CA ASN A 311 14.90 -12.61 -12.32
C ASN A 311 14.83 -12.35 -10.79
N LEU A 312 13.83 -11.59 -10.32
CA LEU A 312 13.78 -11.22 -8.90
C LEU A 312 13.31 -12.37 -8.00
N ARG A 313 12.38 -13.21 -8.45
CA ARG A 313 11.78 -14.28 -7.64
C ARG A 313 12.54 -15.60 -7.74
N GLU A 314 12.82 -16.08 -8.94
CA GLU A 314 13.38 -17.43 -9.16
C GLU A 314 14.91 -17.42 -9.09
N VAL A 315 15.56 -16.45 -9.74
CA VAL A 315 17.03 -16.40 -9.81
C VAL A 315 17.61 -15.88 -8.50
N HIS A 316 17.08 -14.77 -7.98
CA HIS A 316 17.66 -14.08 -6.82
C HIS A 316 16.93 -14.31 -5.48
N GLY A 317 15.67 -14.75 -5.49
CA GLY A 317 14.89 -14.93 -4.24
C GLY A 317 14.71 -13.64 -3.42
N TYR A 318 14.69 -12.48 -4.10
CA TYR A 318 14.54 -11.18 -3.45
C TYR A 318 13.10 -10.88 -3.04
N THR A 319 12.13 -11.38 -3.81
CA THR A 319 10.71 -11.08 -3.66
C THR A 319 9.83 -12.31 -3.78
N TYR A 320 8.60 -12.22 -3.28
CA TYR A 320 7.55 -13.18 -3.57
C TYR A 320 6.97 -13.00 -4.98
N GLY A 321 6.99 -11.77 -5.50
CA GLY A 321 6.57 -11.47 -6.87
C GLY A 321 6.88 -10.03 -7.26
N ALA A 322 7.26 -9.85 -8.52
CA ALA A 322 7.45 -8.55 -9.16
C ALA A 322 6.69 -8.52 -10.48
N GLY A 323 6.19 -7.34 -10.85
CA GLY A 323 5.44 -7.22 -12.10
C GLY A 323 5.48 -5.83 -12.71
N SER A 324 5.17 -5.75 -13.99
CA SER A 324 5.05 -4.49 -14.73
C SER A 324 3.70 -4.34 -15.41
N SER A 325 3.23 -3.10 -15.54
CA SER A 325 2.06 -2.74 -16.32
C SER A 325 2.41 -1.67 -17.36
N ILE A 326 1.71 -1.73 -18.49
CA ILE A 326 1.67 -0.66 -19.48
C ILE A 326 0.20 -0.41 -19.82
N ASP A 327 -0.28 0.78 -19.48
CA ASP A 327 -1.70 1.12 -19.53
C ASP A 327 -1.92 2.19 -20.60
N ALA A 328 -2.72 1.84 -21.60
CA ALA A 328 -3.18 2.78 -22.61
C ALA A 328 -4.37 3.57 -22.06
N ASP A 329 -4.36 4.89 -22.23
CA ASP A 329 -5.43 5.75 -21.74
C ASP A 329 -5.80 6.83 -22.77
N LYS A 330 -7.04 7.32 -22.72
CA LYS A 330 -7.50 8.41 -23.59
C LYS A 330 -6.69 9.69 -23.34
N TYR A 331 -6.28 9.94 -22.10
CA TYR A 331 -5.67 11.19 -21.69
C TYR A 331 -4.20 11.04 -21.30
N ALA A 332 -3.86 10.12 -20.41
CA ALA A 332 -2.48 9.90 -19.97
C ALA A 332 -2.24 8.43 -19.63
N GLY A 333 -1.44 7.74 -20.45
CA GLY A 333 -1.04 6.36 -20.19
C GLY A 333 0.04 6.29 -19.12
N LYS A 334 0.30 5.09 -18.60
CA LYS A 334 1.31 4.86 -17.57
C LYS A 334 2.13 3.61 -17.85
N PHE A 335 3.43 3.68 -17.55
CA PHE A 335 4.24 2.50 -17.33
C PHE A 335 4.57 2.40 -15.85
N SER A 336 4.50 1.19 -15.28
CA SER A 336 4.96 0.94 -13.92
C SER A 336 5.58 -0.44 -13.72
N VAL A 337 6.52 -0.54 -12.77
CA VAL A 337 7.01 -1.80 -12.19
C VAL A 337 6.84 -1.73 -10.68
N SER A 338 6.38 -2.79 -10.05
CA SER A 338 6.23 -2.85 -8.59
C SER A 338 6.72 -4.18 -8.00
N THR A 339 7.32 -4.11 -6.82
CA THR A 339 7.74 -5.26 -6.02
C THR A 339 7.92 -4.87 -4.56
N THR A 340 7.95 -5.85 -3.67
CA THR A 340 8.32 -5.69 -2.26
C THR A 340 9.46 -6.63 -1.93
N VAL A 341 10.50 -6.12 -1.25
CA VAL A 341 11.74 -6.86 -0.94
C VAL A 341 12.23 -6.56 0.48
N ARG A 342 13.12 -7.40 1.01
CA ARG A 342 13.83 -7.09 2.28
C ARG A 342 14.71 -5.85 2.08
N ASN A 343 14.86 -5.02 3.12
CA ASN A 343 15.66 -3.80 3.04
C ASN A 343 17.08 -4.05 2.50
N SER A 344 17.71 -5.17 2.91
CA SER A 344 19.09 -5.53 2.53
C SER A 344 19.32 -5.83 1.05
N VAL A 345 18.26 -5.96 0.24
CA VAL A 345 18.37 -6.23 -1.21
C VAL A 345 17.64 -5.19 -2.06
N THR A 346 17.31 -4.02 -1.49
CA THR A 346 16.53 -2.97 -2.16
C THR A 346 17.24 -2.42 -3.39
N ASP A 347 18.52 -2.07 -3.26
CA ASP A 347 19.37 -1.59 -4.35
C ASP A 347 19.62 -2.68 -5.40
N SER A 348 19.89 -3.91 -4.96
CA SER A 348 20.05 -5.05 -5.88
C SER A 348 18.78 -5.30 -6.69
N ALA A 349 17.60 -5.24 -6.08
CA ALA A 349 16.32 -5.42 -6.76
C ALA A 349 16.05 -4.30 -7.78
N ILE A 350 16.30 -3.03 -7.43
CA ILE A 350 16.17 -1.89 -8.36
C ILE A 350 17.15 -2.05 -9.52
N THR A 351 18.40 -2.45 -9.24
CA THR A 351 19.41 -2.70 -10.26
C THR A 351 18.93 -3.74 -11.27
N GLU A 352 18.43 -4.88 -10.80
CA GLU A 352 17.94 -5.94 -11.68
C GLU A 352 16.69 -5.57 -12.46
N ILE A 353 15.75 -4.81 -11.87
CA ILE A 353 14.61 -4.27 -12.61
C ILE A 353 15.08 -3.36 -13.75
N LEU A 354 15.98 -2.42 -13.46
CA LEU A 354 16.51 -1.51 -14.47
C LEU A 354 17.33 -2.25 -15.53
N ASN A 355 18.02 -3.33 -15.16
CA ASN A 355 18.74 -4.20 -16.08
C ASN A 355 17.78 -4.91 -17.04
N GLU A 356 16.71 -5.52 -16.55
CA GLU A 356 15.70 -6.14 -17.42
C GLU A 356 15.00 -5.12 -18.33
N MET A 357 14.71 -3.92 -17.81
CA MET A 357 14.21 -2.81 -18.64
C MET A 357 15.19 -2.41 -19.75
N ARG A 358 16.50 -2.40 -19.48
CA ARG A 358 17.53 -2.09 -20.49
C ARG A 358 17.67 -3.22 -21.51
N LYS A 359 17.78 -4.47 -21.05
CA LYS A 359 17.87 -5.66 -21.91
C LYS A 359 16.68 -5.74 -22.87
N MET A 360 15.46 -5.49 -22.37
CA MET A 360 14.25 -5.47 -23.20
C MET A 360 14.32 -4.46 -24.36
N ARG A 361 15.10 -3.38 -24.20
CA ARG A 361 15.33 -2.38 -25.26
C ARG A 361 16.48 -2.74 -26.20
N SER A 362 17.56 -3.32 -25.68
CA SER A 362 18.81 -3.53 -26.42
C SER A 362 18.91 -4.90 -27.08
N GLU A 363 18.32 -5.92 -26.47
CA GLU A 363 18.36 -7.30 -26.92
C GLU A 363 17.05 -7.66 -27.60
N LYS A 364 17.11 -8.55 -28.59
CA LYS A 364 15.91 -9.09 -29.22
C LYS A 364 15.44 -10.30 -28.40
N ILE A 365 14.13 -10.39 -28.20
CA ILE A 365 13.53 -11.62 -27.68
C ILE A 365 13.69 -12.76 -28.70
N THR A 366 13.56 -14.01 -28.25
CA THR A 366 13.54 -15.14 -29.16
C THR A 366 12.17 -15.28 -29.85
N ALA A 367 12.14 -15.95 -31.00
CA ALA A 367 10.90 -16.29 -31.67
C ALA A 367 9.99 -17.20 -30.81
N GLU A 368 10.61 -18.04 -29.97
CA GLU A 368 9.91 -18.95 -29.05
C GLU A 368 9.24 -18.18 -27.90
N GLU A 369 9.94 -17.21 -27.31
CA GLU A 369 9.38 -16.30 -26.29
C GLU A 369 8.18 -15.53 -26.86
N LEU A 370 8.31 -15.01 -28.08
CA LEU A 370 7.24 -14.30 -28.77
C LEU A 370 6.03 -15.23 -29.02
N GLN A 371 6.27 -16.42 -29.56
CA GLN A 371 5.19 -17.36 -29.87
C GLN A 371 4.48 -17.84 -28.60
N SER A 372 5.23 -18.13 -27.53
CA SER A 372 4.67 -18.49 -26.22
C SER A 372 3.78 -17.36 -25.68
N THR A 373 4.25 -16.12 -25.78
CA THR A 373 3.50 -14.93 -25.34
C THR A 373 2.22 -14.73 -26.16
N LYS A 374 2.31 -14.86 -27.49
CA LYS A 374 1.12 -14.80 -28.37
C LYS A 374 0.11 -15.87 -28.00
N ASN A 375 0.55 -17.09 -27.73
CA ASN A 375 -0.32 -18.19 -27.30
C ASN A 375 -0.98 -17.88 -25.94
N TYR A 376 -0.23 -17.32 -24.99
CA TYR A 376 -0.74 -16.89 -23.69
C TYR A 376 -1.84 -15.83 -23.83
N ILE A 377 -1.57 -14.76 -24.59
CA ILE A 377 -2.53 -13.67 -24.83
C ILE A 377 -3.74 -14.18 -25.62
N THR A 378 -3.53 -15.01 -26.64
CA THR A 378 -4.62 -15.62 -27.43
C THR A 378 -5.53 -16.46 -26.55
N GLY A 379 -4.96 -17.32 -25.69
CA GLY A 379 -5.72 -18.11 -24.73
C GLY A 379 -6.46 -17.25 -23.71
N GLY A 380 -5.83 -16.19 -23.22
CA GLY A 380 -6.48 -15.20 -22.34
C GLY A 380 -7.66 -14.50 -23.00
N PHE A 381 -7.49 -14.06 -24.25
CA PHE A 381 -8.56 -13.46 -25.05
C PHE A 381 -9.71 -14.44 -25.29
N ALA A 382 -9.42 -15.69 -25.71
CA ALA A 382 -10.44 -16.72 -25.91
C ALA A 382 -11.24 -17.00 -24.62
N ARG A 383 -10.57 -17.16 -23.47
CA ARG A 383 -11.24 -17.32 -22.17
C ARG A 383 -12.10 -16.11 -21.80
N SER A 384 -11.64 -14.89 -22.10
CA SER A 384 -12.40 -13.67 -21.79
C SER A 384 -13.76 -13.62 -22.52
N LEU A 385 -13.87 -14.27 -23.69
CA LEU A 385 -15.10 -14.33 -24.49
C LEU A 385 -16.13 -15.33 -23.97
N GLU A 386 -15.77 -16.17 -23.00
CA GLU A 386 -16.74 -17.00 -22.28
C GLU A 386 -17.74 -16.13 -21.48
N SER A 387 -17.32 -14.92 -21.09
CA SER A 387 -18.16 -13.92 -20.45
C SER A 387 -18.88 -13.06 -21.50
N PRO A 388 -20.22 -13.08 -21.57
CA PRO A 388 -20.97 -12.24 -22.50
C PRO A 388 -20.86 -10.73 -22.18
N GLN A 389 -20.50 -10.39 -20.94
CA GLN A 389 -20.24 -9.00 -20.53
C GLN A 389 -19.03 -8.41 -21.29
N THR A 390 -18.05 -9.24 -21.66
CA THR A 390 -16.90 -8.82 -22.47
C THR A 390 -17.33 -8.27 -23.83
N ILE A 391 -18.30 -8.92 -24.48
CA ILE A 391 -18.83 -8.50 -25.79
C ILE A 391 -19.51 -7.12 -25.67
N ALA A 392 -20.31 -6.92 -24.63
CA ALA A 392 -20.98 -5.65 -24.39
C ALA A 392 -19.97 -4.51 -24.12
N ASN A 393 -18.92 -4.80 -23.35
CA ASN A 393 -17.85 -3.84 -23.09
C ASN A 393 -17.06 -3.50 -24.37
N PHE A 394 -16.85 -4.47 -25.27
CA PHE A 394 -16.24 -4.20 -26.58
C PHE A 394 -17.09 -3.27 -27.44
N ALA A 395 -18.40 -3.49 -27.48
CA ALA A 395 -19.33 -2.62 -28.21
C ALA A 395 -19.31 -1.18 -27.66
N ILE A 396 -19.34 -1.04 -26.33
CA ILE A 396 -19.24 0.27 -25.68
C ILE A 396 -17.89 0.92 -25.98
N ASN A 397 -16.78 0.20 -25.87
CA ASN A 397 -15.45 0.76 -26.13
C ASN A 397 -15.26 1.21 -27.59
N ILE A 398 -15.84 0.49 -28.56
CA ILE A 398 -15.85 0.90 -29.97
C ILE A 398 -16.48 2.29 -30.10
N GLU A 399 -17.65 2.48 -29.52
CA GLU A 399 -18.37 3.75 -29.58
C GLU A 399 -17.67 4.85 -28.76
N ARG A 400 -17.29 4.53 -27.53
CA ARG A 400 -16.68 5.44 -26.54
C ARG A 400 -15.38 6.04 -27.04
N TYR A 401 -14.53 5.22 -27.65
CA TYR A 401 -13.20 5.64 -28.11
C TYR A 401 -13.12 5.87 -29.62
N GLY A 402 -14.25 5.76 -30.34
CA GLY A 402 -14.29 5.93 -31.80
C GLY A 402 -13.44 4.90 -32.55
N LEU A 403 -13.39 3.66 -32.07
CA LEU A 403 -12.57 2.60 -32.67
C LEU A 403 -13.21 2.08 -33.97
N PRO A 404 -12.42 1.46 -34.87
CA PRO A 404 -12.97 0.70 -35.99
C PRO A 404 -13.96 -0.39 -35.50
N LYS A 405 -15.06 -0.60 -36.23
CA LYS A 405 -16.09 -1.59 -35.85
C LYS A 405 -15.54 -3.01 -35.74
N ASP A 406 -14.49 -3.32 -36.49
CA ASP A 406 -13.79 -4.59 -36.51
C ASP A 406 -12.55 -4.61 -35.59
N TYR A 407 -12.37 -3.60 -34.73
CA TYR A 407 -11.20 -3.49 -33.86
C TYR A 407 -10.97 -4.77 -33.06
N TYR A 408 -11.97 -5.26 -32.33
CA TYR A 408 -11.84 -6.50 -31.55
C TYR A 408 -11.85 -7.76 -32.41
N LYS A 409 -12.51 -7.73 -33.59
CA LYS A 409 -12.50 -8.82 -34.57
C LYS A 409 -11.10 -9.11 -35.10
N ASN A 410 -10.36 -8.05 -35.41
CA ASN A 410 -9.00 -8.16 -35.94
C ASN A 410 -7.95 -8.18 -34.83
N PHE A 411 -8.33 -8.30 -33.54
CA PHE A 411 -7.36 -8.33 -32.44
C PHE A 411 -6.36 -9.48 -32.59
N LEU A 412 -6.84 -10.70 -32.81
CA LEU A 412 -5.95 -11.86 -32.99
C LEU A 412 -5.10 -11.76 -34.26
N THR A 413 -5.62 -11.17 -35.33
CA THR A 413 -4.83 -10.90 -36.54
C THR A 413 -3.68 -9.97 -36.21
N ARG A 414 -3.95 -8.80 -35.60
CA ARG A 414 -2.92 -7.85 -35.18
C ARG A 414 -1.93 -8.47 -34.19
N LEU A 415 -2.40 -9.34 -33.28
CA LEU A 415 -1.53 -10.06 -32.35
C LEU A 415 -0.61 -11.06 -33.08
N SER A 416 -1.14 -11.78 -34.07
CA SER A 416 -0.37 -12.75 -34.87
C SER A 416 0.71 -12.09 -35.71
N GLU A 417 0.48 -10.84 -36.14
CA GLU A 417 1.40 -10.05 -36.96
C GLU A 417 2.56 -9.45 -36.16
N VAL A 418 2.47 -9.35 -34.83
CA VAL A 418 3.55 -8.79 -34.00
C VAL A 418 4.85 -9.55 -34.21
N THR A 419 5.93 -8.86 -34.56
CA THR A 419 7.26 -9.44 -34.76
C THR A 419 8.18 -9.23 -33.55
N VAL A 420 9.32 -9.90 -33.56
CA VAL A 420 10.38 -9.66 -32.56
C VAL A 420 10.89 -8.21 -32.64
N ASP A 421 10.94 -7.65 -33.85
CA ASP A 421 11.41 -6.29 -34.09
C ASP A 421 10.41 -5.26 -33.57
N ASP A 422 9.10 -5.51 -33.75
CA ASP A 422 8.04 -4.70 -33.15
C ASP A 422 8.16 -4.62 -31.62
N VAL A 423 8.43 -5.77 -30.98
CA VAL A 423 8.58 -5.81 -29.51
C VAL A 423 9.77 -4.96 -29.07
N GLN A 424 10.90 -5.04 -29.77
CA GLN A 424 12.07 -4.22 -29.45
C GLN A 424 11.84 -2.73 -29.74
N GLU A 425 11.18 -2.39 -30.84
CA GLU A 425 10.82 -1.01 -31.18
C GLU A 425 9.95 -0.39 -30.08
N ILE A 426 8.90 -1.10 -29.66
CA ILE A 426 7.99 -0.67 -28.60
C ILE A 426 8.70 -0.59 -27.25
N ALA A 427 9.61 -1.51 -26.94
CA ALA A 427 10.43 -1.41 -25.73
C ALA A 427 11.29 -0.14 -25.75
N LYS A 428 11.96 0.18 -26.87
CA LYS A 428 12.72 1.44 -27.02
C LYS A 428 11.81 2.66 -26.89
N LYS A 429 10.58 2.59 -27.41
CA LYS A 429 9.61 3.68 -27.39
C LYS A 429 9.03 3.94 -26.00
N TYR A 430 8.64 2.91 -25.26
CA TYR A 430 7.86 3.05 -24.03
C TYR A 430 8.56 2.63 -22.73
N VAL A 431 9.60 1.81 -22.79
CA VAL A 431 10.38 1.42 -21.59
C VAL A 431 11.53 2.39 -21.40
N LYS A 432 11.48 3.22 -20.36
CA LYS A 432 12.40 4.34 -20.11
C LYS A 432 13.09 4.24 -18.74
N PRO A 433 14.06 3.31 -18.55
CA PRO A 433 14.75 3.15 -17.26
C PRO A 433 15.49 4.40 -16.79
N ASN A 434 15.85 5.31 -17.70
CA ASN A 434 16.57 6.56 -17.38
C ASN A 434 15.64 7.78 -17.23
N ASN A 435 14.33 7.63 -17.41
CA ASN A 435 13.33 8.71 -17.33
C ASN A 435 12.17 8.27 -16.43
N ALA A 436 12.51 7.73 -15.26
CA ALA A 436 11.54 7.15 -14.34
C ALA A 436 11.62 7.80 -12.95
N TYR A 437 10.48 7.84 -12.26
CA TYR A 437 10.46 7.98 -10.82
C TYR A 437 10.66 6.61 -10.20
N ILE A 438 11.67 6.46 -9.33
CA ILE A 438 11.95 5.27 -8.54
C ILE A 438 11.51 5.59 -7.11
N VAL A 439 10.29 5.18 -6.77
CA VAL A 439 9.69 5.38 -5.45
C VAL A 439 10.06 4.20 -4.55
N VAL A 440 10.56 4.50 -3.37
CA VAL A 440 10.90 3.52 -2.32
C VAL A 440 10.24 3.94 -1.02
N VAL A 441 9.45 3.05 -0.43
CA VAL A 441 8.87 3.20 0.91
C VAL A 441 9.48 2.14 1.81
N GLY A 442 10.22 2.55 2.83
CA GLY A 442 11.00 1.63 3.67
C GLY A 442 11.78 2.37 4.75
N ASN A 443 12.62 1.66 5.49
CA ASN A 443 13.51 2.29 6.47
C ASN A 443 14.63 3.04 5.74
N SER A 444 14.59 4.38 5.76
CA SER A 444 15.56 5.24 5.07
C SER A 444 16.98 5.01 5.55
N ASP A 445 17.20 4.85 6.85
CA ASP A 445 18.54 4.63 7.41
C ASP A 445 19.20 3.37 6.84
N ALA A 446 18.39 2.34 6.53
CA ALA A 446 18.86 1.09 5.95
C ALA A 446 19.15 1.16 4.44
N VAL A 447 18.42 1.99 3.68
CA VAL A 447 18.44 1.91 2.20
C VAL A 447 18.87 3.19 1.48
N ALA A 448 18.66 4.38 2.05
CA ALA A 448 18.82 5.64 1.32
C ALA A 448 20.24 5.85 0.77
N LYS A 449 21.27 5.40 1.51
CA LYS A 449 22.67 5.51 1.07
C LYS A 449 22.90 4.79 -0.26
N THR A 450 22.40 3.57 -0.43
CA THR A 450 22.61 2.78 -1.65
C THR A 450 21.73 3.27 -2.81
N LEU A 451 20.60 3.91 -2.50
CA LEU A 451 19.72 4.48 -3.53
C LEU A 451 20.33 5.66 -4.29
N THR A 452 21.35 6.33 -3.73
CA THR A 452 22.07 7.42 -4.42
C THR A 452 22.67 6.99 -5.76
N ASN A 453 22.94 5.69 -5.95
CA ASN A 453 23.44 5.10 -7.19
C ASN A 453 22.46 5.19 -8.39
N PHE A 454 21.17 5.48 -8.15
CA PHE A 454 20.13 5.52 -9.19
C PHE A 454 19.76 6.94 -9.64
N THR A 455 20.55 7.94 -9.24
CA THR A 455 20.30 9.37 -9.52
C THR A 455 21.61 10.07 -9.90
N ILE A 456 21.57 10.96 -10.88
CA ILE A 456 22.77 11.56 -11.48
C ILE A 456 23.49 12.53 -10.54
N ASN A 457 22.80 13.05 -9.52
CA ASN A 457 23.36 13.99 -8.55
C ASN A 457 23.61 13.35 -7.17
N ASN A 458 23.55 12.02 -7.06
CA ASN A 458 23.56 11.31 -5.77
C ASN A 458 22.50 11.83 -4.78
N LYS A 459 21.44 12.48 -5.29
CA LYS A 459 20.38 13.10 -4.48
C LYS A 459 19.15 12.20 -4.44
N VAL A 460 18.84 11.69 -3.26
CA VAL A 460 17.53 11.10 -2.93
C VAL A 460 16.59 12.23 -2.54
N ASN A 461 15.43 12.33 -3.17
CA ASN A 461 14.37 13.26 -2.79
C ASN A 461 13.45 12.56 -1.78
N TYR A 462 13.14 13.22 -0.68
CA TYR A 462 12.26 12.66 0.36
C TYR A 462 10.86 13.20 0.19
N TYR A 463 9.87 12.36 0.50
CA TYR A 463 8.46 12.71 0.39
C TYR A 463 7.69 12.27 1.63
N ASP A 464 6.62 12.99 1.94
CA ASP A 464 5.59 12.49 2.84
C ASP A 464 4.65 11.49 2.14
N MET A 465 3.71 10.92 2.89
CA MET A 465 2.73 9.95 2.37
C MET A 465 1.77 10.51 1.32
N TYR A 466 1.72 11.83 1.14
CA TYR A 466 0.88 12.54 0.18
C TYR A 466 1.69 13.07 -1.02
N GLY A 467 2.95 12.64 -1.16
CA GLY A 467 3.83 13.02 -2.26
C GLY A 467 4.25 14.49 -2.25
N ASN A 468 4.22 15.17 -1.10
CA ASN A 468 4.90 16.45 -0.94
C ASN A 468 6.40 16.20 -0.73
N GLU A 469 7.26 16.92 -1.44
CA GLU A 469 8.70 16.87 -1.16
C GLU A 469 8.94 17.44 0.24
N VAL A 470 9.69 16.70 1.03
CA VAL A 470 10.10 17.08 2.39
C VAL A 470 11.62 17.05 2.45
N ASP A 471 12.19 17.93 3.25
CA ASP A 471 13.59 17.81 3.61
C ASP A 471 13.66 16.91 4.86
N PRO A 472 14.34 15.76 4.82
CA PRO A 472 14.43 14.84 5.96
C PRO A 472 15.13 15.49 7.17
N SER A 473 15.95 16.53 6.95
CA SER A 473 16.52 17.36 8.02
C SER A 473 15.57 18.46 8.51
N ALA A 474 14.56 18.80 7.71
CA ALA A 474 13.53 19.80 8.03
C ALA A 474 12.17 19.19 8.41
N GLN A 475 12.01 17.86 8.38
CA GLN A 475 10.90 17.22 9.06
C GLN A 475 11.12 17.40 10.55
N ASN A 476 10.57 18.53 10.98
CA ASN A 476 10.21 18.90 12.31
C ASN A 476 11.37 19.40 13.17
N LEU A 477 11.97 20.53 12.83
CA LEU A 477 12.63 21.35 13.85
C LEU A 477 12.16 22.79 13.68
N PRO A 478 11.44 23.36 14.68
CA PRO A 478 11.20 24.79 14.70
C PRO A 478 12.54 25.53 14.58
N ALA A 479 12.56 26.62 13.80
CA ALA A 479 13.77 27.41 13.61
C ALA A 479 14.36 27.83 14.98
N GLY A 480 15.64 27.48 15.22
CA GLY A 480 16.35 27.79 16.46
C GLY A 480 16.34 26.68 17.52
N VAL A 481 15.71 25.53 17.28
CA VAL A 481 15.79 24.38 18.20
C VAL A 481 17.08 23.61 17.94
N THR A 482 17.92 23.51 18.97
CA THR A 482 19.16 22.71 18.98
C THR A 482 19.02 21.52 19.92
N VAL A 483 19.94 20.55 19.82
CA VAL A 483 19.95 19.40 20.73
C VAL A 483 20.09 19.82 22.19
N GLU A 484 20.86 20.88 22.45
CA GLU A 484 21.02 21.48 23.78
C GLU A 484 19.68 22.04 24.27
N SER A 485 18.94 22.77 23.43
CA SER A 485 17.65 23.33 23.83
C SER A 485 16.60 22.26 24.18
N VAL A 486 16.64 21.10 23.51
CA VAL A 486 15.76 19.96 23.79
C VAL A 486 16.13 19.31 25.14
N LEU A 487 17.42 19.07 25.37
CA LEU A 487 17.92 18.50 26.62
C LEU A 487 17.70 19.45 27.80
N ASP A 488 17.91 20.75 27.63
CA ASP A 488 17.64 21.77 28.66
C ASP A 488 16.16 21.85 29.00
N LYS A 489 15.27 21.75 27.98
CA LYS A 489 13.83 21.68 28.21
C LYS A 489 13.44 20.43 29.00
N TYR A 490 14.02 19.28 28.68
CA TYR A 490 13.81 18.06 29.45
C TYR A 490 14.30 18.21 30.90
N THR A 491 15.52 18.72 31.09
CA THR A 491 16.10 19.02 32.41
C THR A 491 15.18 19.92 33.24
N GLN A 492 14.62 20.98 32.63
CA GLN A 492 13.68 21.87 33.30
C GLN A 492 12.35 21.15 33.62
N ALA A 493 11.81 20.36 32.71
CA ALA A 493 10.55 19.65 32.89
C ALA A 493 10.58 18.65 34.06
N ILE A 494 11.72 18.01 34.29
CA ILE A 494 11.89 17.02 35.36
C ILE A 494 12.32 17.60 36.71
N GLY A 495 12.51 18.92 36.85
CA GLY A 495 12.84 19.53 38.16
C GLY A 495 13.96 20.56 38.14
N GLY A 496 14.63 20.76 37.01
CA GLY A 496 15.69 21.74 36.81
C GLY A 496 17.07 21.27 37.30
N LYS A 497 18.13 21.81 36.68
CA LYS A 497 19.52 21.38 36.90
C LYS A 497 19.95 21.45 38.37
N GLU A 498 19.53 22.47 39.11
CA GLU A 498 19.90 22.64 40.52
C GLU A 498 19.36 21.51 41.42
N ASN A 499 18.11 21.08 41.21
CA ASN A 499 17.51 20.02 42.00
C ASN A 499 18.07 18.65 41.61
N LEU A 500 18.34 18.43 40.32
CA LEU A 500 18.98 17.20 39.85
C LEU A 500 20.39 17.03 40.45
N LEU A 501 21.18 18.09 40.50
CA LEU A 501 22.54 18.04 41.07
C LEU A 501 22.57 17.86 42.60
N LYS A 502 21.45 18.05 43.30
CA LYS A 502 21.33 17.75 44.74
C LYS A 502 21.15 16.26 45.02
N ILE A 503 20.92 15.44 43.99
CA ILE A 503 20.74 13.99 44.13
C ILE A 503 22.12 13.31 44.12
N ASN A 504 22.56 12.88 45.29
CA ASN A 504 23.82 12.16 45.48
C ASN A 504 23.63 10.64 45.36
N ASP A 505 22.44 10.14 45.68
CA ASP A 505 22.07 8.74 45.51
C ASP A 505 20.57 8.59 45.21
N LYS A 506 20.21 7.50 44.54
CA LYS A 506 18.84 7.18 44.11
C LYS A 506 18.63 5.68 44.11
N THR A 507 17.49 5.21 44.64
CA THR A 507 17.02 3.84 44.49
C THR A 507 15.61 3.82 43.89
N MET A 508 15.43 3.02 42.85
CA MET A 508 14.14 2.78 42.21
C MET A 508 13.79 1.29 42.34
N LYS A 509 12.57 0.99 42.79
CA LYS A 509 12.03 -0.36 42.81
C LYS A 509 10.91 -0.47 41.79
N LEU A 510 11.00 -1.47 40.93
CA LEU A 510 10.08 -1.69 39.83
C LEU A 510 9.53 -3.11 39.89
N SER A 511 8.27 -3.25 39.49
CA SER A 511 7.60 -4.54 39.37
C SER A 511 6.99 -4.73 37.98
N ALA A 512 6.96 -5.98 37.53
CA ALA A 512 6.26 -6.41 36.33
C ALA A 512 5.73 -7.84 36.50
N SER A 513 4.75 -8.21 35.66
CA SER A 513 4.31 -9.61 35.52
C SER A 513 4.57 -10.08 34.10
N VAL A 514 5.35 -11.15 33.94
CA VAL A 514 5.72 -11.72 32.64
C VAL A 514 5.32 -13.18 32.64
N GLN A 515 4.37 -13.56 31.77
CA GLN A 515 3.85 -14.94 31.66
C GLN A 515 3.42 -15.57 33.00
N GLY A 516 2.88 -14.75 33.92
CA GLY A 516 2.43 -15.19 35.25
C GLY A 516 3.54 -15.24 36.32
N MET A 517 4.79 -14.93 35.97
CA MET A 517 5.88 -14.76 36.92
C MET A 517 6.00 -13.29 37.34
N ASN A 518 6.21 -13.05 38.64
CA ASN A 518 6.48 -11.71 39.15
C ASN A 518 7.96 -11.40 39.00
N LEU A 519 8.24 -10.25 38.40
CA LEU A 519 9.57 -9.70 38.21
C LEU A 519 9.72 -8.46 39.09
N THR A 520 10.76 -8.42 39.92
CA THR A 520 11.13 -7.24 40.70
C THR A 520 12.52 -6.76 40.27
N ILE A 521 12.66 -5.47 40.01
CA ILE A 521 13.93 -4.84 39.66
C ILE A 521 14.23 -3.78 40.70
N THR A 522 15.39 -3.86 41.36
CA THR A 522 15.91 -2.78 42.20
C THR A 522 17.10 -2.15 41.50
N LEU A 523 17.00 -0.87 41.20
CA LEU A 523 18.07 -0.08 40.58
C LEU A 523 18.52 1.00 41.57
N SER A 524 19.76 0.91 42.01
CA SER A 524 20.40 1.87 42.91
C SER A 524 21.59 2.52 42.21
N GLN A 525 21.68 3.85 42.32
CA GLN A 525 22.74 4.66 41.73
C GLN A 525 23.31 5.62 42.77
N LYS A 526 24.61 5.87 42.72
CA LYS A 526 25.28 6.82 43.62
C LYS A 526 26.34 7.62 42.86
N ALA A 527 26.38 8.93 43.10
CA ALA A 527 27.35 9.82 42.49
C ALA A 527 28.80 9.46 42.93
N PRO A 528 29.82 9.65 42.07
CA PRO A 528 29.70 10.19 40.72
C PRO A 528 29.10 9.22 39.70
N ASN A 529 29.44 7.92 39.71
CA ASN A 529 28.96 6.95 38.70
C ASN A 529 28.94 5.50 39.21
N LYS A 530 28.28 5.22 40.33
CA LYS A 530 28.12 3.84 40.84
C LYS A 530 26.73 3.30 40.53
N LEU A 531 26.64 2.02 40.16
CA LEU A 531 25.38 1.36 39.82
C LEU A 531 25.30 -0.01 40.48
N TYR A 532 24.15 -0.29 41.08
CA TYR A 532 23.75 -1.61 41.52
C TYR A 532 22.37 -1.89 40.94
N GLN A 533 22.23 -3.01 40.25
CA GLN A 533 20.95 -3.46 39.74
C GLN A 533 20.73 -4.91 40.13
N ASN A 534 19.60 -5.19 40.75
CA ASN A 534 19.17 -6.55 41.03
C ASN A 534 17.86 -6.83 40.31
N LEU A 535 17.83 -7.88 39.50
CA LEU A 535 16.66 -8.41 38.82
C LEU A 535 16.32 -9.75 39.48
N ASP A 536 15.14 -9.83 40.05
CA ASP A 536 14.61 -11.00 40.75
C ASP A 536 13.31 -11.47 40.10
N ALA A 537 13.33 -12.68 39.54
CA ALA A 537 12.17 -13.39 39.01
C ALA A 537 12.03 -14.77 39.67
N GLY A 538 12.24 -14.84 40.99
CA GLY A 538 12.18 -16.08 41.77
C GLY A 538 13.43 -16.94 41.59
N VAL A 539 13.34 -17.98 40.74
CA VAL A 539 14.48 -18.90 40.51
C VAL A 539 15.58 -18.23 39.67
N PHE A 540 15.22 -17.22 38.88
CA PHE A 540 16.16 -16.44 38.10
C PHE A 540 16.50 -15.14 38.84
N GLN A 541 17.74 -15.02 39.27
CA GLN A 541 18.28 -13.79 39.86
C GLN A 541 19.52 -13.35 39.07
N GLN A 542 19.57 -12.07 38.75
CA GLN A 542 20.70 -11.43 38.10
C GLN A 542 21.05 -10.13 38.82
N MET A 543 22.31 -10.01 39.20
CA MET A 543 22.87 -8.83 39.86
C MET A 543 23.92 -8.20 38.95
N THR A 544 23.87 -6.89 38.79
CA THR A 544 24.86 -6.09 38.07
C THR A 544 25.41 -5.04 39.01
N VAL A 545 26.73 -4.96 39.13
CA VAL A 545 27.41 -4.01 40.02
C VAL A 545 28.46 -3.27 39.22
N PHE A 546 28.55 -1.96 39.41
CA PHE A 546 29.57 -1.08 38.84
C PHE A 546 30.04 -0.11 39.92
N ASP A 547 31.34 -0.13 40.22
CA ASP A 547 31.94 0.63 41.32
C ASP A 547 32.40 2.05 40.91
N GLY A 548 32.28 2.39 39.63
CA GLY A 548 32.78 3.62 39.02
C GLY A 548 33.90 3.38 38.01
N GLU A 549 34.61 2.26 38.10
CA GLU A 549 35.70 1.90 37.20
C GLU A 549 35.53 0.51 36.58
N LYS A 550 35.13 -0.47 37.40
CA LYS A 550 34.93 -1.87 37.03
C LYS A 550 33.48 -2.25 37.18
N GLY A 551 33.04 -3.23 36.40
CA GLY A 551 31.70 -3.79 36.47
C GLY A 551 31.73 -5.31 36.56
N LYS A 552 30.69 -5.90 37.17
CA LYS A 552 30.48 -7.34 37.24
C LYS A 552 28.99 -7.67 37.07
N VAL A 553 28.69 -8.69 36.29
CA VAL A 553 27.37 -9.33 36.26
C VAL A 553 27.46 -10.68 36.96
N SER A 554 26.51 -10.97 37.84
CA SER A 554 26.31 -12.27 38.48
C SER A 554 24.93 -12.79 38.11
N ALA A 555 24.86 -13.98 37.53
CA ALA A 555 23.61 -14.63 37.16
C ALA A 555 23.71 -16.14 37.39
N MET A 556 22.69 -16.75 38.02
CA MET A 556 22.63 -18.20 38.27
C MET A 556 23.91 -18.77 38.95
N GLY A 557 24.56 -17.97 39.81
CA GLY A 557 25.78 -18.36 40.53
C GLY A 557 27.08 -18.26 39.73
N GLN A 558 27.03 -17.79 38.47
CA GLN A 558 28.22 -17.46 37.69
C GLN A 558 28.45 -15.95 37.69
N GLU A 559 29.71 -15.55 37.83
CA GLU A 559 30.12 -14.15 37.79
C GLU A 559 31.00 -13.89 36.57
N GLN A 560 30.78 -12.76 35.90
CA GLN A 560 31.54 -12.33 34.73
C GLN A 560 31.88 -10.83 34.85
N PRO A 561 33.15 -10.43 34.60
CA PRO A 561 33.50 -9.02 34.54
C PRO A 561 32.85 -8.34 33.32
N ILE A 562 32.55 -7.06 33.46
CA ILE A 562 32.05 -6.22 32.36
C ILE A 562 33.25 -5.54 31.71
N GLU A 563 33.49 -5.82 30.44
CA GLU A 563 34.65 -5.34 29.69
C GLU A 563 34.25 -4.77 28.32
N GLY A 564 35.20 -4.11 27.65
CA GLY A 564 35.03 -3.62 26.28
C GLY A 564 33.86 -2.64 26.11
N SER A 565 33.06 -2.84 25.05
CA SER A 565 31.91 -1.98 24.75
C SER A 565 30.85 -1.96 25.85
N ALA A 566 30.65 -3.08 26.55
CA ALA A 566 29.70 -3.17 27.65
C ALA A 566 30.14 -2.32 28.86
N LEU A 567 31.45 -2.16 29.07
CA LEU A 567 31.99 -1.29 30.12
C LEU A 567 31.75 0.20 29.80
N GLU A 568 31.82 0.59 28.52
CA GLU A 568 31.49 1.96 28.11
C GLU A 568 29.98 2.24 28.24
N GLU A 569 29.13 1.25 27.99
CA GLU A 569 27.68 1.41 28.13
C GLU A 569 27.24 1.50 29.60
N ILE A 570 27.81 0.67 30.49
CA ILE A 570 27.44 0.71 31.91
C ILE A 570 27.89 2.01 32.60
N LYS A 571 28.99 2.64 32.16
CA LYS A 571 29.40 3.98 32.64
C LYS A 571 28.30 5.02 32.40
N VAL A 572 27.68 5.00 31.22
CA VAL A 572 26.59 5.92 30.89
C VAL A 572 25.32 5.59 31.70
N GLN A 573 25.02 4.31 31.89
CA GLN A 573 23.88 3.89 32.71
C GLN A 573 24.05 4.23 34.20
N ALA A 574 25.28 4.23 34.71
CA ALA A 574 25.57 4.47 36.11
C ALA A 574 25.35 5.94 36.54
N ALA A 575 25.44 6.88 35.61
CA ALA A 575 25.16 8.28 35.87
C ALA A 575 23.69 8.50 36.26
N ILE A 576 23.45 9.10 37.44
CA ILE A 576 22.10 9.37 37.97
C ILE A 576 21.28 10.21 36.96
N HIS A 577 21.94 11.18 36.32
CA HIS A 577 21.39 12.10 35.34
C HIS A 577 22.28 12.20 34.09
N GLY A 578 22.54 11.08 33.41
CA GLY A 578 23.51 11.01 32.31
C GLY A 578 23.37 12.07 31.19
N HIS A 579 22.16 12.58 30.94
CA HIS A 579 21.93 13.66 29.97
C HIS A 579 22.64 14.99 30.30
N LEU A 580 22.96 15.25 31.58
CA LEU A 580 23.72 16.43 31.99
C LEU A 580 25.22 16.29 31.73
N ASP A 581 25.70 15.05 31.61
CA ASP A 581 27.13 14.70 31.56
C ASP A 581 27.54 14.01 30.24
N TYR A 582 26.68 14.01 29.21
CA TYR A 582 26.98 13.38 27.91
C TYR A 582 28.37 13.73 27.35
N PRO A 583 28.84 15.00 27.37
CA PRO A 583 30.19 15.33 26.91
C PRO A 583 31.30 14.63 27.72
N ALA A 584 31.16 14.56 29.05
CA ALA A 584 32.12 13.90 29.93
C ALA A 584 32.10 12.37 29.78
N LEU A 585 30.93 11.81 29.41
CA LEU A 585 30.72 10.40 29.14
C LEU A 585 31.04 10.00 27.68
N GLY A 586 31.48 10.93 26.84
CA GLY A 586 31.80 10.69 25.43
C GLY A 586 30.58 10.42 24.54
N VAL A 587 29.36 10.65 25.05
CA VAL A 587 28.11 10.49 24.29
C VAL A 587 27.86 11.74 23.45
N LYS A 588 27.61 11.56 22.16
CA LYS A 588 27.32 12.65 21.23
C LYS A 588 25.84 12.64 20.85
N PRO A 589 25.00 13.49 21.47
CA PRO A 589 23.62 13.63 21.10
C PRO A 589 23.49 14.44 19.80
N GLU A 590 22.64 13.99 18.90
CA GLU A 590 22.36 14.62 17.61
C GLU A 590 20.85 14.74 17.44
N LEU A 591 20.37 15.95 17.20
CA LEU A 591 18.96 16.19 16.94
C LEU A 591 18.65 15.77 15.50
N SER A 592 17.93 14.67 15.34
CA SER A 592 17.72 13.99 14.06
C SER A 592 16.30 14.15 13.48
N GLY A 593 15.43 14.94 14.14
CA GLY A 593 14.11 15.36 13.63
C GLY A 593 13.05 15.49 14.73
N MET A 594 11.76 15.40 14.36
CA MET A 594 10.68 15.00 15.28
C MET A 594 9.86 13.86 14.68
N GLU A 595 9.19 13.12 15.54
CA GLU A 595 8.27 12.05 15.19
C GLU A 595 7.03 12.14 16.08
N LYS A 596 5.88 11.65 15.60
CA LYS A 596 4.69 11.54 16.46
C LYS A 596 4.76 10.28 17.31
N ILE A 597 4.90 10.45 18.62
CA ILE A 597 4.85 9.36 19.60
C ILE A 597 3.53 9.45 20.35
N ASN A 598 2.72 8.38 20.29
CA ASN A 598 1.40 8.31 20.91
C ASN A 598 0.47 9.49 20.54
N GLY A 599 0.55 9.94 19.28
CA GLY A 599 -0.25 11.04 18.75
C GLY A 599 0.26 12.45 19.06
N LYS A 600 1.35 12.58 19.84
CA LYS A 600 2.00 13.87 20.16
C LYS A 600 3.33 14.02 19.46
N ASP A 601 3.66 15.25 19.12
CA ASP A 601 4.95 15.57 18.49
C ASP A 601 6.09 15.42 19.50
N ALA A 602 7.17 14.75 19.11
CA ALA A 602 8.35 14.54 19.96
C ALA A 602 9.66 14.72 19.19
N TYR A 603 10.60 15.50 19.73
CA TYR A 603 11.95 15.66 19.19
C TYR A 603 12.73 14.34 19.24
N LYS A 604 13.25 13.92 18.09
CA LYS A 604 14.06 12.73 17.90
C LYS A 604 15.54 13.09 18.10
N VAL A 605 16.14 12.58 19.15
CA VAL A 605 17.56 12.78 19.48
C VAL A 605 18.28 11.44 19.40
N THR A 606 19.22 11.32 18.49
CA THR A 606 20.08 10.15 18.34
C THR A 606 21.32 10.31 19.23
N LEU A 607 21.53 9.35 20.14
CA LEU A 607 22.69 9.27 21.01
C LEU A 607 23.72 8.33 20.37
N ASN A 608 24.90 8.87 20.06
CA ASN A 608 26.04 8.09 19.58
C ASN A 608 26.98 7.80 20.75
N TYR A 609 27.16 6.52 21.10
CA TYR A 609 27.97 6.10 22.24
C TYR A 609 29.44 5.85 21.84
N PRO A 610 30.40 5.95 22.78
CA PRO A 610 31.81 5.62 22.53
C PRO A 610 32.04 4.19 22.02
N SER A 611 31.16 3.25 22.39
CA SER A 611 31.18 1.86 21.93
C SER A 611 30.85 1.70 20.44
N GLY A 612 30.35 2.75 19.78
CA GLY A 612 29.83 2.70 18.42
C GLY A 612 28.35 2.30 18.33
N SER A 613 27.71 1.94 19.46
CA SER A 613 26.27 1.71 19.50
C SER A 613 25.49 3.02 19.42
N LYS A 614 24.22 2.93 19.01
CA LYS A 614 23.31 4.07 18.91
C LYS A 614 22.01 3.79 19.68
N ALA A 615 21.50 4.82 20.34
CA ALA A 615 20.13 4.85 20.84
C ALA A 615 19.41 6.07 20.25
N THR A 616 18.10 6.04 20.18
CA THR A 616 17.28 7.19 19.80
C THR A 616 16.29 7.48 20.91
N GLN A 617 16.26 8.72 21.39
CA GLN A 617 15.37 9.21 22.43
C GLN A 617 14.38 10.20 21.82
N TYR A 618 13.13 10.14 22.28
CA TYR A 618 12.04 10.98 21.80
C TYR A 618 11.52 11.83 22.95
N TYR A 619 11.64 13.15 22.82
CA TYR A 619 11.24 14.12 23.84
C TYR A 619 9.99 14.86 23.40
N ASP A 620 8.89 14.73 24.15
CA ASP A 620 7.61 15.37 23.85
C ASP A 620 7.77 16.89 23.72
N VAL A 621 7.27 17.46 22.63
CA VAL A 621 7.47 18.88 22.27
C VAL A 621 6.77 19.79 23.25
N GLU A 622 5.63 19.40 23.82
CA GLU A 622 4.83 20.22 24.73
C GLU A 622 5.41 20.18 26.15
N SER A 623 5.44 18.99 26.75
CA SER A 623 5.83 18.73 28.13
C SER A 623 7.35 18.71 28.36
N GLY A 624 8.13 18.41 27.32
CA GLY A 624 9.58 18.21 27.42
C GLY A 624 10.00 16.84 27.95
N PHE A 625 9.07 15.96 28.34
CA PHE A 625 9.42 14.66 28.89
C PHE A 625 9.99 13.70 27.85
N LEU A 626 10.94 12.86 28.27
CA LEU A 626 11.32 11.68 27.50
C LEU A 626 10.12 10.73 27.45
N VAL A 627 9.58 10.47 26.26
CA VAL A 627 8.38 9.63 26.08
C VAL A 627 8.70 8.28 25.45
N ARG A 628 9.80 8.17 24.71
CA ARG A 628 10.27 6.90 24.14
C ARG A 628 11.79 6.88 24.04
N SER A 629 12.37 5.69 24.19
CA SER A 629 13.75 5.41 23.83
C SER A 629 13.80 4.11 23.02
N THR A 630 14.58 4.08 21.95
CA THR A 630 14.83 2.87 21.15
C THR A 630 16.32 2.58 21.10
N SER A 631 16.71 1.34 21.30
CA SER A 631 18.10 0.88 21.20
C SER A 631 18.17 -0.45 20.46
N THR A 632 19.35 -0.77 19.96
CA THR A 632 19.60 -2.08 19.34
C THR A 632 20.11 -3.05 20.41
N VAL A 633 19.45 -4.19 20.54
CA VAL A 633 19.86 -5.27 21.45
C VAL A 633 20.29 -6.47 20.61
N ASN A 634 21.51 -6.94 20.85
CA ASN A 634 22.01 -8.16 20.24
C ASN A 634 21.70 -9.35 21.17
N SER A 635 21.00 -10.36 20.66
CA SER A 635 20.79 -11.62 21.36
C SER A 635 21.33 -12.79 20.52
N PRO A 636 21.51 -13.98 21.12
CA PRO A 636 21.88 -15.19 20.37
C PRO A 636 20.91 -15.55 19.23
N GLN A 637 19.70 -14.99 19.25
CA GLN A 637 18.65 -15.21 18.25
C GLN A 637 18.64 -14.15 17.13
N GLY A 638 19.52 -13.14 17.22
CA GLY A 638 19.63 -12.05 16.24
C GLY A 638 19.65 -10.67 16.89
N THR A 639 19.70 -9.64 16.04
CA THR A 639 19.65 -8.24 16.46
C THR A 639 18.21 -7.74 16.46
N PHE A 640 17.74 -7.22 17.59
CA PHE A 640 16.38 -6.72 17.78
C PHE A 640 16.40 -5.24 18.16
N THR A 641 15.35 -4.51 17.81
CA THR A 641 15.11 -3.17 18.37
C THR A 641 14.35 -3.31 19.68
N GLN A 642 14.93 -2.81 20.77
CA GLN A 642 14.24 -2.60 22.03
C GLN A 642 13.60 -1.21 22.01
N THR A 643 12.30 -1.14 22.29
CA THR A 643 11.55 0.11 22.45
C THR A 643 11.07 0.21 23.88
N SER A 644 11.34 1.34 24.53
CA SER A 644 10.89 1.65 25.89
C SER A 644 10.05 2.92 25.85
N ASP A 645 8.76 2.81 26.11
CA ASP A 645 7.83 3.93 26.27
C ASP A 645 7.75 4.33 27.74
N PHE A 646 7.82 5.64 28.02
CA PHE A 646 7.81 6.20 29.36
C PHE A 646 6.53 7.02 29.58
N GLY A 647 5.95 6.91 30.77
CA GLY A 647 4.76 7.65 31.13
C GLY A 647 4.54 7.78 32.63
N ASN A 648 3.45 8.45 32.98
CA ASN A 648 3.04 8.68 34.37
C ASN A 648 4.16 9.32 35.21
N TYR A 649 4.70 10.45 34.76
CA TYR A 649 5.74 11.17 35.50
C TYR A 649 5.20 11.70 36.83
N LYS A 650 5.85 11.36 37.95
CA LYS A 650 5.49 11.84 39.29
C LYS A 650 6.67 12.51 39.97
N GLU A 651 6.39 13.52 40.77
CA GLU A 651 7.39 14.26 41.53
C GLU A 651 7.77 13.53 42.82
N VAL A 652 9.06 13.48 43.09
CA VAL A 652 9.68 12.96 44.31
C VAL A 652 10.75 13.97 44.70
N GLU A 653 10.53 14.66 45.83
CA GLU A 653 11.45 15.66 46.38
C GLU A 653 11.93 16.71 45.36
N GLY A 654 11.02 17.22 44.53
CA GLY A 654 11.29 18.28 43.55
C GLY A 654 11.84 17.78 42.20
N VAL A 655 11.98 16.46 42.00
CA VAL A 655 12.39 15.86 40.73
C VAL A 655 11.33 14.86 40.23
N LYS A 656 11.01 14.88 38.94
CA LYS A 656 10.01 13.99 38.33
C LYS A 656 10.66 12.77 37.69
N PHE A 657 10.08 11.60 37.98
CA PHE A 657 10.50 10.30 37.44
C PHE A 657 9.33 9.62 36.73
N PRO A 658 9.56 8.83 35.66
CA PRO A 658 8.51 8.03 35.04
C PRO A 658 8.09 6.88 35.95
N PHE A 659 6.81 6.76 36.29
CA PHE A 659 6.29 5.65 37.11
C PHE A 659 5.71 4.49 36.30
N LYS A 660 5.63 4.63 34.98
CA LYS A 660 5.16 3.59 34.08
C LYS A 660 6.10 3.47 32.89
N MET A 661 6.50 2.25 32.56
CA MET A 661 7.31 1.95 31.39
C MET A 661 6.73 0.74 30.65
N HIS A 662 6.60 0.86 29.34
CA HIS A 662 6.24 -0.26 28.48
C HIS A 662 7.44 -0.60 27.58
N GLN A 663 8.02 -1.77 27.80
CA GLN A 663 9.17 -2.24 27.05
C GLN A 663 8.75 -3.31 26.04
N SER A 664 9.20 -3.16 24.80
CA SER A 664 8.98 -4.11 23.71
C SER A 664 10.33 -4.54 23.13
N VAL A 665 10.60 -5.85 23.08
CA VAL A 665 11.82 -6.43 22.49
C VAL A 665 11.41 -7.62 21.62
N GLY A 666 11.41 -7.42 20.30
CA GLY A 666 10.95 -8.45 19.37
C GLY A 666 9.47 -8.79 19.59
N PRO A 667 9.09 -10.07 19.80
CA PRO A 667 7.69 -10.46 20.07
C PRO A 667 7.27 -10.34 21.54
N GLN A 668 8.14 -9.85 22.42
CA GLN A 668 7.89 -9.78 23.86
C GLN A 668 7.58 -8.34 24.28
N ASP A 669 6.49 -8.18 25.01
CA ASP A 669 6.09 -6.92 25.64
C ASP A 669 6.05 -7.08 27.17
N ILE A 670 6.57 -6.09 27.88
CA ILE A 670 6.66 -6.07 29.35
C ILE A 670 6.22 -4.69 29.85
N GLU A 671 5.23 -4.68 30.73
CA GLU A 671 4.79 -3.47 31.43
C GLU A 671 5.43 -3.41 32.82
N LEU A 672 6.27 -2.40 33.04
CA LEU A 672 6.98 -2.13 34.29
C LEU A 672 6.30 -0.97 35.02
N THR A 673 6.00 -1.16 36.30
CA THR A 673 5.52 -0.13 37.20
C THR A 673 6.62 0.21 38.21
N VAL A 674 6.85 1.50 38.44
CA VAL A 674 7.75 1.94 39.53
C VAL A 674 6.95 1.99 40.83
N ASP A 675 7.33 1.15 41.79
CA ASP A 675 6.67 1.06 43.08
C ASP A 675 7.16 2.15 44.02
N SER A 676 8.47 2.43 44.02
CA SER A 676 9.07 3.51 44.80
C SER A 676 10.28 4.13 44.12
N VAL A 677 10.50 5.41 44.40
CA VAL A 677 11.73 6.14 44.14
C VAL A 677 12.15 6.82 45.43
N GLU A 678 13.38 6.55 45.87
CA GLU A 678 13.98 7.11 47.08
C GLU A 678 15.27 7.82 46.66
N ILE A 679 15.50 9.04 47.15
CA ILE A 679 16.70 9.83 46.82
C ILE A 679 17.41 10.26 48.11
N ASN A 680 18.72 10.46 48.04
CA ASN A 680 19.56 10.96 49.14
C ASN A 680 19.38 10.18 50.45
N THR A 681 19.23 8.85 50.37
CA THR A 681 19.04 7.99 51.55
C THR A 681 20.35 7.61 52.22
N GLY A 682 21.50 8.00 51.64
CA GLY A 682 22.81 7.69 52.17
C GLY A 682 23.23 6.25 51.85
N LEU A 683 23.05 5.83 50.58
CA LEU A 683 23.43 4.51 50.11
C LEU A 683 24.90 4.19 50.47
N GLN A 684 25.10 3.06 51.14
CA GLN A 684 26.41 2.61 51.59
C GLN A 684 27.27 2.17 50.40
N ASP A 685 28.56 2.53 50.39
CA ASP A 685 29.47 2.19 49.29
C ASP A 685 29.68 0.68 49.13
N SER A 686 29.51 -0.09 50.21
CA SER A 686 29.60 -1.55 50.21
C SER A 686 28.57 -2.23 49.30
N LEU A 687 27.48 -1.54 48.92
CA LEU A 687 26.51 -2.03 47.94
C LEU A 687 27.11 -2.12 46.52
N PHE A 688 28.09 -1.27 46.22
CA PHE A 688 28.69 -1.14 44.90
C PHE A 688 30.06 -1.81 44.80
N GLU A 689 30.57 -2.39 45.89
CA GLU A 689 31.87 -3.04 45.91
C GLU A 689 31.84 -4.33 45.10
N ILE A 690 32.78 -4.44 44.15
CA ILE A 690 33.02 -5.67 43.42
C ILE A 690 33.95 -6.55 44.27
N LYS A 691 33.34 -7.49 44.99
CA LYS A 691 34.05 -8.52 45.74
C LYS A 691 34.70 -9.55 44.83
#